data_AF-A0A7V4HFP4-F1
#
_entry.id   AF-A0A7V4HFP4-F1
#
_cell.length_a   1.000
_cell.length_b   1.000
_cell.length_c   1.000
_cell.angle_alpha   90.00
_cell.angle_beta   90.00
_cell.angle_gamma   90.00
#
_symmetry.space_group_name_H-M   'P 1'
#
loop_
_entity.id
_entity.type
_entity.pdbx_description
1 polymer ?
#
loop_
_entity_poly.entity_id
_entity_poly.type
_entity_poly.pdbx_seq_one_letter_code
_entity_poly.pdbx_strand_id
1 'polypeptide(L)'
;MNLSVQHARFQEYLIAITSGILLALLIPNRAAAAVTTATNSGSWHSSSVWNNGVPANGDEAHIMSGRAISLTNSTAFLSSLTVSNNATLTFYGTGGAGTGIVLFATSVWVSGVVTHGTNMADNTNAAGLWVPDNCVWIIGSNMTVSAGGAVHGDMRGYRGGTNYTRGKGPGGTLGTVNWATGGAGYGGRGGNAGSAGGVEYGSMTDPCDPGSGSGADHGGGFAGGGLVRLQLIGPLTVNGRISANGQNGRNRGGGGSGGGIYIECLTIEGSGLICANGGSNDCSYGSGGGGGGRIAVHYNTSAQSNLPAKPKLIVAANQGSGPSGAFGTGSWGAPGTVWLPDANLLWTNWQGGRLVIPGLTNWVPDNLVVSNGILSFPDGFLFATTNDLVLMNYGGGVEITNSPSLSVGRNLVLTNGGRLRVWSMGTNALPTDYGTVVSVSGCVYVATNSGIYLAAHGVDGGAPLVRASELNIRPGGIVSADGLGWPGGTNTAQNGFGPGGGEKNYSGGGYGGHGAGARSGFGQTYGSADEPLLPGSGGGGPGGPGGGLIRMEISNSATIDGMISANGGTMTYGGSGGGINIRTRSFGTAFGKILAEGGTGSSKGGGGGRIALRYETSDLFAGTISVTNGGTGSNTGGVGTIYRAGSGGYTLVVRGEPARHEAASPYDYGTHCIGAGLTVTDTIPVVAEQTATTRFYCVGWHITNAAGMLKASGTSTQAVFTMDENPLTLVWKWTNQFYLNAAAATNGTLSADPSGWHTNGVTVQCTAMADSGYEFLRWNGNDITPAQALESSISVVMDRPRNLTAYFCDTGATSRAWTGIGNWFSPTNWNPPGIPSPRAEVALRSGQCSLTEPVTVAGLSISNSATLIFNGTAYYGTNVCLQARSIWIAGTILHETNTTASTNSFGQWVPDNMIWLCGHDIVVASNGAVRGDQRGFRGGVNYSAGKGPGATLPSVNGSTGGAGHGGRGGDGGSTAGGPTYGNSNAPALPGSGSGADHAGGRTGGGLIWIFADYRLCIDGAVSANGENGSNRGGGGSGGGIWLSCRRLEGTGTVSAVGGSAEGVYNAGGGGGGRIAIHYVARRDSICASATNGPPAGSAKTGEPGTVMWIQRAPGGTLFVAR
;
A
#
# COMPACT_ATOMS: atom_id res chain seq x y z
N MET A 1 1.07 -4.66 -22.38
CA MET A 1 0.91 -5.21 -21.01
C MET A 1 -0.26 -4.61 -20.20
N ASN A 2 -1.01 -3.60 -20.68
CA ASN A 2 -2.14 -2.99 -19.91
C ASN A 2 -3.57 -3.31 -20.43
N LEU A 3 -3.72 -4.20 -21.40
CA LEU A 3 -5.00 -4.41 -22.12
C LEU A 3 -5.75 -5.71 -21.77
N SER A 4 -5.13 -6.68 -21.09
CA SER A 4 -5.75 -8.01 -20.88
C SER A 4 -6.66 -8.10 -19.64
N VAL A 5 -6.44 -7.27 -18.62
CA VAL A 5 -7.30 -7.19 -17.41
C VAL A 5 -8.56 -6.35 -17.69
N GLN A 6 -8.45 -5.37 -18.59
CA GLN A 6 -9.59 -4.59 -19.11
C GLN A 6 -10.48 -5.44 -20.03
N HIS A 7 -9.91 -6.31 -20.89
CA HIS A 7 -10.67 -7.12 -21.85
C HIS A 7 -11.55 -8.23 -21.22
N ALA A 8 -11.09 -8.88 -20.14
CA ALA A 8 -11.88 -9.92 -19.49
C ALA A 8 -13.11 -9.37 -18.75
N ARG A 9 -13.00 -8.15 -18.21
CA ARG A 9 -14.12 -7.44 -17.57
C ARG A 9 -15.07 -6.81 -18.58
N PHE A 10 -14.58 -6.37 -19.74
CA PHE A 10 -15.43 -5.87 -20.81
C PHE A 10 -16.40 -6.95 -21.33
N GLN A 11 -16.03 -8.23 -21.31
CA GLN A 11 -16.86 -9.35 -21.81
C GLN A 11 -17.98 -9.80 -20.84
N GLU A 12 -17.72 -9.87 -19.53
CA GLU A 12 -18.76 -10.22 -18.53
C GLU A 12 -19.73 -9.04 -18.29
N TYR A 13 -19.23 -7.80 -18.33
CA TYR A 13 -20.07 -6.60 -18.29
C TYR A 13 -20.83 -6.41 -19.61
N LEU A 14 -20.25 -6.71 -20.78
CA LEU A 14 -21.04 -6.75 -22.02
C LEU A 14 -22.18 -7.75 -21.90
N ILE A 15 -22.06 -8.89 -21.21
CA ILE A 15 -23.14 -9.88 -21.15
C ILE A 15 -24.27 -9.43 -20.20
N ALA A 16 -24.00 -8.78 -19.06
CA ALA A 16 -25.08 -8.23 -18.21
C ALA A 16 -25.70 -6.95 -18.80
N ILE A 17 -24.87 -6.09 -19.38
CA ILE A 17 -25.27 -4.88 -20.10
C ILE A 17 -26.03 -5.27 -21.37
N THR A 18 -25.54 -6.22 -22.19
CA THR A 18 -26.29 -6.71 -23.38
C THR A 18 -27.48 -7.55 -22.99
N SER A 19 -27.51 -8.34 -21.91
CA SER A 19 -28.72 -9.10 -21.57
C SER A 19 -29.84 -8.19 -21.03
N GLY A 20 -29.52 -7.10 -20.33
CA GLY A 20 -30.49 -6.09 -19.90
C GLY A 20 -30.87 -5.10 -21.00
N ILE A 21 -29.90 -4.64 -21.79
CA ILE A 21 -30.09 -3.65 -22.88
C ILE A 21 -30.64 -4.30 -24.17
N LEU A 22 -30.24 -5.52 -24.53
CA LEU A 22 -30.81 -6.25 -25.67
C LEU A 22 -32.27 -6.64 -25.36
N LEU A 23 -32.61 -6.92 -24.10
CA LEU A 23 -34.00 -7.11 -23.68
C LEU A 23 -34.79 -5.78 -23.75
N ALA A 24 -34.17 -4.64 -23.40
CA ALA A 24 -34.78 -3.32 -23.54
C ALA A 24 -34.95 -2.86 -25.01
N LEU A 25 -34.11 -3.34 -25.94
CA LEU A 25 -34.22 -3.06 -27.38
C LEU A 25 -35.23 -3.97 -28.12
N LEU A 26 -35.67 -5.07 -27.50
CA LEU A 26 -36.49 -6.12 -28.14
C LEU A 26 -37.94 -6.23 -27.64
N ILE A 27 -38.35 -5.47 -26.61
CA ILE A 27 -39.75 -5.50 -26.14
C ILE A 27 -40.57 -4.44 -26.89
N PRO A 28 -41.69 -4.79 -27.55
CA PRO A 28 -42.52 -3.83 -28.25
C PRO A 28 -43.05 -2.76 -27.28
N ASN A 29 -42.86 -1.50 -27.66
CA ASN A 29 -43.45 -0.33 -27.01
C ASN A 29 -44.94 -0.56 -26.76
N ARG A 30 -45.37 -0.49 -25.49
CA ARG A 30 -46.76 -0.14 -25.19
C ARG A 30 -46.95 1.33 -25.64
N ALA A 31 -48.05 1.62 -26.33
CA ALA A 31 -48.25 2.88 -27.04
C ALA A 31 -48.40 4.15 -26.16
N ALA A 32 -48.25 4.05 -24.83
CA ALA A 32 -48.09 5.20 -23.93
C ALA A 32 -47.50 4.73 -22.58
N ALA A 33 -46.48 5.42 -22.08
CA ALA A 33 -45.99 5.26 -20.70
C ALA A 33 -47.11 5.70 -19.75
N ALA A 34 -47.58 4.81 -18.86
CA ALA A 34 -48.54 5.21 -17.86
C ALA A 34 -47.81 5.89 -16.69
N VAL A 35 -48.35 7.01 -16.22
CA VAL A 35 -47.90 7.62 -14.96
C VAL A 35 -48.62 6.90 -13.83
N THR A 36 -47.85 6.26 -12.96
CA THR A 36 -48.36 5.63 -11.74
C THR A 36 -47.74 6.30 -10.52
N THR A 37 -48.59 6.64 -9.57
CA THR A 37 -48.24 7.46 -8.40
C THR A 37 -48.53 6.69 -7.14
N ALA A 38 -47.52 6.56 -6.27
CA ALA A 38 -47.68 5.98 -4.95
C ALA A 38 -48.46 6.96 -4.07
N THR A 39 -49.74 6.66 -3.83
CA THR A 39 -50.65 7.46 -2.99
C THR A 39 -50.67 6.97 -1.56
N ASN A 40 -50.20 5.75 -1.27
CA ASN A 40 -50.09 5.20 0.09
C ASN A 40 -48.65 4.76 0.38
N SER A 41 -48.32 4.58 1.65
CA SER A 41 -47.08 3.91 2.07
C SER A 41 -47.28 2.39 2.04
N GLY A 42 -46.23 1.62 1.74
CA GLY A 42 -46.32 0.16 1.69
C GLY A 42 -45.30 -0.50 0.75
N SER A 43 -45.54 -1.77 0.41
CA SER A 43 -44.68 -2.49 -0.53
C SER A 43 -44.85 -1.98 -1.96
N TRP A 44 -43.72 -1.76 -2.65
CA TRP A 44 -43.69 -1.41 -4.08
C TRP A 44 -44.57 -2.36 -4.91
N HIS A 45 -44.60 -3.64 -4.56
CA HIS A 45 -45.29 -4.68 -5.31
C HIS A 45 -46.79 -4.84 -4.93
N SER A 46 -47.33 -3.96 -4.08
CA SER A 46 -48.75 -3.94 -3.74
C SER A 46 -49.52 -2.98 -4.63
N SER A 47 -50.55 -3.45 -5.31
CA SER A 47 -51.43 -2.59 -6.12
C SER A 47 -52.15 -1.51 -5.29
N SER A 48 -52.32 -1.70 -3.98
CA SER A 48 -52.95 -0.72 -3.07
C SER A 48 -52.11 0.54 -2.81
N VAL A 49 -50.81 0.47 -3.13
CA VAL A 49 -49.88 1.61 -3.00
C VAL A 49 -50.04 2.60 -4.16
N TRP A 50 -50.40 2.10 -5.34
CA TRP A 50 -50.33 2.83 -6.60
C TRP A 50 -51.71 3.14 -7.16
N ASN A 51 -51.93 4.39 -7.59
CA ASN A 51 -53.22 4.83 -8.15
C ASN A 51 -53.58 4.18 -9.49
N ASN A 52 -52.59 3.65 -10.23
CA ASN A 52 -52.77 3.06 -11.55
C ASN A 52 -52.12 1.67 -11.65
N GLY A 53 -52.16 0.92 -10.53
CA GLY A 53 -51.49 -0.37 -10.43
C GLY A 53 -49.98 -0.28 -10.28
N VAL A 54 -49.36 -1.43 -9.98
CA VAL A 54 -47.91 -1.53 -9.78
C VAL A 54 -47.18 -1.12 -11.07
N PRO A 55 -46.15 -0.25 -11.00
CA PRO A 55 -45.40 0.21 -12.18
C PRO A 55 -44.88 -0.94 -13.03
N ALA A 56 -45.23 -0.91 -14.33
CA ALA A 56 -44.81 -1.90 -15.32
C ALA A 56 -43.69 -1.36 -16.23
N ASN A 57 -43.28 -2.17 -17.20
CA ASN A 57 -42.21 -1.82 -18.13
C ASN A 57 -42.58 -0.59 -18.98
N GLY A 58 -41.74 0.43 -18.96
CA GLY A 58 -41.93 1.70 -19.68
C GLY A 58 -42.74 2.75 -18.91
N ASP A 59 -43.29 2.44 -17.73
CA ASP A 59 -44.09 3.38 -16.94
C ASP A 59 -43.23 4.43 -16.21
N GLU A 60 -43.86 5.55 -15.87
CA GLU A 60 -43.32 6.57 -14.98
C GLU A 60 -43.83 6.32 -13.55
N ALA A 61 -42.91 6.15 -12.59
CA ALA A 61 -43.25 5.92 -11.20
C ALA A 61 -42.99 7.17 -10.34
N HIS A 62 -44.01 7.68 -9.67
CA HIS A 62 -43.91 8.85 -8.79
C HIS A 62 -44.22 8.49 -7.35
N ILE A 63 -43.22 8.57 -6.47
CA ILE A 63 -43.44 8.46 -5.02
C ILE A 63 -43.71 9.85 -4.46
N MET A 64 -44.94 10.09 -4.03
CA MET A 64 -45.35 11.38 -3.47
C MET A 64 -44.71 11.69 -2.12
N SER A 65 -44.73 12.97 -1.75
CA SER A 65 -44.23 13.43 -0.45
C SER A 65 -44.93 12.72 0.72
N GLY A 66 -44.15 12.40 1.75
CA GLY A 66 -44.63 11.73 2.97
C GLY A 66 -44.92 10.23 2.80
N ARG A 67 -44.63 9.63 1.64
CA ARG A 67 -44.82 8.19 1.42
C ARG A 67 -43.54 7.41 1.71
N ALA A 68 -43.68 6.25 2.34
CA ALA A 68 -42.60 5.31 2.62
C ALA A 68 -42.86 4.00 1.87
N ILE A 69 -41.99 3.68 0.91
CA ILE A 69 -42.12 2.54 0.01
C ILE A 69 -41.01 1.52 0.28
N SER A 70 -41.36 0.25 0.42
CA SER A 70 -40.40 -0.86 0.56
C SER A 70 -40.27 -1.65 -0.74
N LEU A 71 -39.06 -1.80 -1.24
CA LEU A 71 -38.73 -2.59 -2.43
C LEU A 71 -38.10 -3.92 -2.01
N THR A 72 -38.84 -5.01 -2.18
CA THR A 72 -38.45 -6.38 -1.76
C THR A 72 -38.10 -7.30 -2.93
N ASN A 73 -38.37 -6.88 -4.16
CA ASN A 73 -37.97 -7.55 -5.40
C ASN A 73 -37.59 -6.49 -6.43
N SER A 74 -36.81 -6.84 -7.46
CA SER A 74 -36.43 -5.92 -8.53
C SER A 74 -37.65 -5.32 -9.25
N THR A 75 -37.52 -4.09 -9.75
CA THR A 75 -38.58 -3.41 -10.49
C THR A 75 -38.66 -3.90 -11.94
N ALA A 76 -39.77 -3.61 -12.63
CA ALA A 76 -39.76 -3.54 -14.10
C ALA A 76 -38.83 -2.39 -14.56
N PHE A 77 -38.47 -2.36 -15.85
CA PHE A 77 -37.64 -1.28 -16.41
C PHE A 77 -38.51 -0.03 -16.65
N LEU A 78 -38.36 0.98 -15.80
CA LEU A 78 -39.18 2.20 -15.83
C LEU A 78 -38.68 3.21 -16.87
N SER A 79 -39.57 4.02 -17.42
CA SER A 79 -39.15 5.22 -18.17
C SER A 79 -38.62 6.29 -17.21
N SER A 80 -39.26 6.47 -16.06
CA SER A 80 -38.70 7.30 -15.00
C SER A 80 -39.13 6.89 -13.60
N LEU A 81 -38.34 7.30 -12.61
CA LEU A 81 -38.67 7.26 -11.19
C LEU A 81 -38.46 8.65 -10.58
N THR A 82 -39.48 9.16 -9.88
CA THR A 82 -39.38 10.35 -9.03
C THR A 82 -39.62 9.99 -7.57
N VAL A 83 -38.63 10.25 -6.72
CA VAL A 83 -38.74 10.18 -5.25
C VAL A 83 -38.85 11.60 -4.71
N SER A 84 -40.07 12.05 -4.41
CA SER A 84 -40.35 13.43 -3.98
C SER A 84 -39.72 13.77 -2.63
N ASN A 85 -39.63 15.06 -2.31
CA ASN A 85 -39.19 15.51 -0.98
C ASN A 85 -40.05 14.88 0.14
N ASN A 86 -39.44 14.53 1.27
CA ASN A 86 -40.04 13.76 2.38
C ASN A 86 -40.61 12.38 2.00
N ALA A 87 -40.33 11.86 0.80
CA ALA A 87 -40.61 10.46 0.46
C ALA A 87 -39.39 9.57 0.77
N THR A 88 -39.64 8.31 1.08
CA THR A 88 -38.58 7.31 1.35
C THR A 88 -38.80 6.06 0.51
N LEU A 89 -37.77 5.61 -0.21
CA LEU A 89 -37.70 4.31 -0.86
C LEU A 89 -36.65 3.44 -0.15
N THR A 90 -37.04 2.28 0.38
CA THR A 90 -36.15 1.38 1.12
C THR A 90 -36.04 0.02 0.43
N PHE A 91 -34.82 -0.38 0.07
CA PHE A 91 -34.49 -1.69 -0.48
C PHE A 91 -34.35 -2.73 0.65
N TYR A 92 -35.01 -3.88 0.53
CA TYR A 92 -34.92 -4.99 1.49
C TYR A 92 -34.62 -6.29 0.75
N GLY A 93 -33.40 -6.80 0.86
CA GLY A 93 -33.04 -8.10 0.30
C GLY A 93 -33.77 -9.25 0.96
N THR A 94 -34.00 -10.29 0.18
CA THR A 94 -34.55 -11.57 0.66
C THR A 94 -33.38 -12.42 1.17
N GLY A 95 -33.35 -12.66 2.49
CA GLY A 95 -32.22 -13.28 3.19
C GLY A 95 -31.64 -14.52 2.48
N GLY A 96 -30.31 -14.59 2.40
CA GLY A 96 -29.56 -15.74 1.87
C GLY A 96 -29.13 -15.66 0.40
N ALA A 97 -29.64 -14.72 -0.40
CA ALA A 97 -29.36 -14.61 -1.85
C ALA A 97 -28.66 -13.31 -2.29
N GLY A 98 -27.86 -12.68 -1.42
CA GLY A 98 -27.03 -11.52 -1.77
C GLY A 98 -27.81 -10.27 -2.17
N THR A 99 -27.09 -9.21 -2.56
CA THR A 99 -27.56 -7.85 -2.88
C THR A 99 -28.38 -7.73 -4.17
N GLY A 100 -29.10 -8.77 -4.60
CA GLY A 100 -29.64 -8.93 -5.96
C GLY A 100 -30.90 -8.12 -6.34
N ILE A 101 -31.41 -7.25 -5.47
CA ILE A 101 -32.57 -6.40 -5.79
C ILE A 101 -32.10 -5.15 -6.53
N VAL A 102 -32.59 -4.99 -7.75
CA VAL A 102 -32.20 -3.91 -8.64
C VAL A 102 -33.40 -3.05 -8.99
N LEU A 103 -33.21 -1.73 -8.92
CA LEU A 103 -34.12 -0.76 -9.51
C LEU A 103 -33.66 -0.42 -10.92
N PHE A 104 -34.53 -0.68 -11.89
CA PHE A 104 -34.29 -0.41 -13.30
C PHE A 104 -35.10 0.80 -13.75
N ALA A 105 -34.46 1.87 -14.22
CA ALA A 105 -35.15 3.05 -14.74
C ALA A 105 -34.27 3.81 -15.74
N THR A 106 -34.86 4.40 -16.79
CA THR A 106 -34.12 5.27 -17.71
C THR A 106 -33.66 6.53 -16.98
N SER A 107 -34.58 7.23 -16.29
CA SER A 107 -34.28 8.45 -15.53
C SER A 107 -34.71 8.35 -14.07
N VAL A 108 -33.82 8.72 -13.14
CA VAL A 108 -34.11 8.71 -11.70
C VAL A 108 -33.92 10.09 -11.08
N TRP A 109 -34.94 10.61 -10.41
CA TRP A 109 -34.94 11.89 -9.71
C TRP A 109 -35.16 11.67 -8.22
N VAL A 110 -34.19 12.06 -7.38
CA VAL A 110 -34.24 11.90 -5.92
C VAL A 110 -34.21 13.26 -5.25
N SER A 111 -35.36 13.68 -4.70
CA SER A 111 -35.48 14.81 -3.76
C SER A 111 -35.78 14.35 -2.33
N GLY A 112 -36.24 13.10 -2.15
CA GLY A 112 -36.42 12.44 -0.86
C GLY A 112 -35.24 11.55 -0.48
N VAL A 113 -35.53 10.41 0.15
CA VAL A 113 -34.53 9.45 0.64
C VAL A 113 -34.64 8.13 -0.12
N VAL A 114 -33.51 7.61 -0.61
CA VAL A 114 -33.36 6.23 -1.07
C VAL A 114 -32.34 5.54 -0.17
N THR A 115 -32.72 4.43 0.44
CA THR A 115 -31.89 3.69 1.40
C THR A 115 -32.13 2.19 1.28
N HIS A 116 -31.36 1.38 2.01
CA HIS A 116 -31.65 -0.04 2.19
C HIS A 116 -31.91 -0.40 3.67
N GLY A 117 -32.39 -1.61 3.94
CA GLY A 117 -32.54 -2.16 5.29
C GLY A 117 -31.20 -2.48 5.95
N THR A 118 -31.16 -2.67 7.27
CA THR A 118 -29.91 -3.06 7.97
C THR A 118 -29.42 -4.42 7.47
N ASN A 119 -28.11 -4.57 7.22
CA ASN A 119 -27.54 -5.90 6.98
C ASN A 119 -27.62 -6.73 8.27
N MET A 120 -28.33 -7.85 8.21
CA MET A 120 -28.69 -8.71 9.34
C MET A 120 -27.78 -9.93 9.48
N ALA A 121 -26.85 -10.14 8.53
CA ALA A 121 -25.87 -11.20 8.59
C ALA A 121 -25.15 -11.20 9.95
N ASP A 122 -25.50 -12.20 10.76
CA ASP A 122 -24.97 -12.41 12.11
C ASP A 122 -23.89 -13.50 12.16
N ASN A 123 -23.72 -14.24 11.05
CA ASN A 123 -22.70 -15.25 10.83
C ASN A 123 -22.30 -15.29 9.35
N THR A 124 -21.29 -16.10 9.05
CA THR A 124 -20.90 -16.40 7.68
C THR A 124 -21.79 -17.50 7.09
N ASN A 125 -21.96 -17.50 5.77
CA ASN A 125 -22.70 -18.57 5.08
C ASN A 125 -21.95 -19.91 5.18
N ALA A 126 -22.51 -20.99 4.61
CA ALA A 126 -21.88 -22.33 4.62
C ALA A 126 -20.47 -22.37 3.98
N ALA A 127 -20.11 -21.35 3.19
CA ALA A 127 -18.79 -21.18 2.58
C ALA A 127 -17.85 -20.26 3.41
N GLY A 128 -18.22 -19.86 4.63
CA GLY A 128 -17.42 -18.95 5.46
C GLY A 128 -17.46 -17.49 5.00
N LEU A 129 -18.33 -17.12 4.06
CA LEU A 129 -18.40 -15.74 3.56
C LEU A 129 -19.40 -14.90 4.37
N TRP A 130 -19.00 -13.68 4.71
CA TRP A 130 -19.95 -12.65 5.12
C TRP A 130 -20.69 -12.19 3.87
N VAL A 131 -21.99 -12.48 3.81
CA VAL A 131 -22.83 -12.13 2.66
C VAL A 131 -23.68 -10.92 3.03
N PRO A 132 -23.63 -9.82 2.25
CA PRO A 132 -24.56 -8.72 2.43
C PRO A 132 -26.00 -9.10 2.08
N ASP A 133 -26.93 -8.72 2.93
CA ASP A 133 -28.37 -8.87 2.73
C ASP A 133 -28.97 -7.67 1.97
N ASN A 134 -28.41 -6.47 2.13
CA ASN A 134 -29.06 -5.23 1.72
C ASN A 134 -28.08 -4.26 1.02
N CYS A 135 -28.53 -3.69 -0.10
CA CYS A 135 -27.82 -2.70 -0.90
C CYS A 135 -28.84 -1.79 -1.60
N VAL A 136 -28.51 -0.52 -1.80
CA VAL A 136 -29.18 0.30 -2.83
C VAL A 136 -28.50 0.01 -4.16
N TRP A 137 -29.19 -0.68 -5.07
CA TRP A 137 -28.67 -0.96 -6.41
C TRP A 137 -29.60 -0.38 -7.49
N ILE A 138 -29.10 0.59 -8.24
CA ILE A 138 -29.83 1.28 -9.31
C ILE A 138 -29.07 1.10 -10.62
N ILE A 139 -29.77 0.65 -11.66
CA ILE A 139 -29.27 0.55 -13.04
C ILE A 139 -30.15 1.44 -13.93
N GLY A 140 -29.53 2.31 -14.73
CA GLY A 140 -30.28 3.26 -15.55
C GLY A 140 -29.48 4.05 -16.58
N SER A 141 -30.13 5.04 -17.19
CA SER A 141 -29.45 5.97 -18.11
C SER A 141 -28.91 7.18 -17.38
N ASN A 142 -29.74 7.94 -16.66
CA ASN A 142 -29.29 9.12 -15.93
C ASN A 142 -29.97 9.22 -14.55
N MET A 143 -29.30 9.95 -13.65
CA MET A 143 -29.80 10.14 -12.29
C MET A 143 -29.46 11.54 -11.78
N THR A 144 -30.42 12.16 -11.09
CA THR A 144 -30.22 13.41 -10.35
C THR A 144 -30.56 13.21 -8.88
N VAL A 145 -29.58 13.43 -8.00
CA VAL A 145 -29.79 13.58 -6.56
C VAL A 145 -29.88 15.08 -6.27
N SER A 146 -31.10 15.58 -6.09
CA SER A 146 -31.38 17.00 -5.88
C SER A 146 -30.90 17.49 -4.52
N ALA A 147 -30.77 18.80 -4.34
CA ALA A 147 -30.49 19.38 -3.03
C ALA A 147 -31.58 18.96 -2.03
N GLY A 148 -31.17 18.47 -0.84
CA GLY A 148 -32.07 17.87 0.15
C GLY A 148 -32.37 16.37 -0.07
N GLY A 149 -32.13 15.85 -1.28
CA GLY A 149 -32.22 14.42 -1.59
C GLY A 149 -31.03 13.62 -1.05
N ALA A 150 -31.27 12.37 -0.65
CA ALA A 150 -30.25 11.48 -0.13
C ALA A 150 -30.36 10.06 -0.69
N VAL A 151 -29.23 9.50 -1.14
CA VAL A 151 -29.08 8.07 -1.43
C VAL A 151 -28.08 7.50 -0.43
N HIS A 152 -28.49 6.69 0.53
CA HIS A 152 -27.58 6.30 1.60
C HIS A 152 -27.74 4.89 2.16
N GLY A 153 -26.61 4.35 2.64
CA GLY A 153 -26.50 3.17 3.48
C GLY A 153 -26.04 3.47 4.90
N ASP A 154 -26.12 4.73 5.37
CA ASP A 154 -25.59 5.10 6.70
C ASP A 154 -26.10 4.17 7.81
N MET A 155 -25.16 3.69 8.63
CA MET A 155 -25.39 2.84 9.81
C MET A 155 -26.11 1.51 9.50
N ARG A 156 -26.08 1.04 8.24
CA ARG A 156 -26.80 -0.15 7.75
C ARG A 156 -25.89 -1.25 7.23
N GLY A 157 -24.59 -1.17 7.54
CA GLY A 157 -23.64 -2.25 7.33
C GLY A 157 -23.82 -3.38 8.31
N TYR A 158 -22.77 -4.18 8.50
CA TYR A 158 -22.79 -5.27 9.47
C TYR A 158 -22.98 -4.73 10.90
N ARG A 159 -23.73 -5.47 11.70
CA ARG A 159 -24.13 -5.07 13.05
C ARG A 159 -22.96 -5.03 14.03
N GLY A 160 -23.08 -4.18 15.04
CA GLY A 160 -22.21 -4.23 16.22
C GLY A 160 -22.46 -5.47 17.06
N GLY A 161 -21.53 -5.77 17.96
CA GLY A 161 -21.72 -6.82 18.96
C GLY A 161 -22.82 -6.46 19.96
N THR A 162 -23.22 -7.42 20.77
CA THR A 162 -24.10 -7.23 21.95
C THR A 162 -23.50 -7.93 23.16
N ASN A 163 -23.55 -7.33 24.36
CA ASN A 163 -23.13 -7.96 25.62
C ASN A 163 -21.78 -8.73 25.52
N TYR A 164 -20.69 -7.99 25.37
CA TYR A 164 -19.32 -8.53 25.26
C TYR A 164 -19.02 -9.39 24.02
N THR A 165 -19.94 -9.50 23.06
CA THR A 165 -19.69 -10.25 21.82
C THR A 165 -18.96 -9.40 20.77
N ARG A 166 -18.37 -10.11 19.80
CA ARG A 166 -17.67 -9.52 18.66
C ARG A 166 -18.66 -8.79 17.72
N GLY A 167 -18.21 -7.68 17.15
CA GLY A 167 -18.87 -7.04 16.02
C GLY A 167 -18.92 -7.93 14.78
N LYS A 168 -19.95 -7.75 13.96
CA LYS A 168 -20.17 -8.54 12.74
C LYS A 168 -19.37 -7.97 11.56
N GLY A 169 -19.08 -8.81 10.56
CA GLY A 169 -18.31 -8.48 9.37
C GLY A 169 -16.81 -8.81 9.46
N PRO A 170 -16.09 -8.88 8.32
CA PRO A 170 -14.67 -9.29 8.27
C PRO A 170 -13.72 -8.40 9.10
N GLY A 171 -14.04 -7.12 9.26
CA GLY A 171 -13.30 -6.14 10.06
C GLY A 171 -13.89 -5.89 11.45
N GLY A 172 -14.77 -6.79 11.93
CA GLY A 172 -15.41 -6.66 13.23
C GLY A 172 -14.46 -6.91 14.41
N THR A 173 -14.52 -6.04 15.43
CA THR A 173 -13.63 -6.10 16.60
C THR A 173 -14.18 -6.95 17.74
N LEU A 174 -13.28 -7.46 18.60
CA LEU A 174 -13.63 -8.24 19.79
C LEU A 174 -14.38 -7.37 20.82
N GLY A 175 -15.39 -7.96 21.44
CA GLY A 175 -16.00 -7.41 22.65
C GLY A 175 -15.08 -7.59 23.87
N THR A 176 -15.26 -6.75 24.87
CA THR A 176 -14.39 -6.71 26.07
C THR A 176 -15.20 -6.55 27.34
N VAL A 177 -14.77 -7.19 28.44
CA VAL A 177 -15.42 -7.09 29.75
C VAL A 177 -14.80 -5.93 30.53
N ASN A 178 -15.56 -4.87 30.84
CA ASN A 178 -15.09 -3.68 31.59
C ASN A 178 -14.01 -2.81 30.91
N TRP A 179 -13.69 -3.04 29.64
CA TRP A 179 -12.74 -2.22 28.86
C TRP A 179 -13.40 -1.61 27.62
N ALA A 180 -12.78 -0.58 27.05
CA ALA A 180 -13.21 0.01 25.79
C ALA A 180 -12.79 -0.84 24.59
N THR A 181 -13.66 -0.99 23.59
CA THR A 181 -13.38 -1.82 22.41
C THR A 181 -12.73 -0.99 21.29
N GLY A 182 -11.91 -1.65 20.48
CA GLY A 182 -11.40 -1.07 19.23
C GLY A 182 -12.52 -0.78 18.23
N GLY A 183 -12.30 0.18 17.33
CA GLY A 183 -13.21 0.50 16.23
C GLY A 183 -13.11 -0.52 15.11
N ALA A 184 -14.18 -0.71 14.34
CA ALA A 184 -14.20 -1.63 13.20
C ALA A 184 -13.42 -1.09 11.99
N GLY A 185 -13.00 -1.97 11.07
CA GLY A 185 -12.27 -1.58 9.83
C GLY A 185 -12.99 -2.03 8.55
N TYR A 186 -12.74 -1.35 7.43
CA TYR A 186 -13.14 -1.78 6.07
C TYR A 186 -12.23 -1.18 4.97
N GLY A 187 -12.37 0.10 4.65
CA GLY A 187 -11.50 0.82 3.70
C GLY A 187 -10.25 1.39 4.35
N GLY A 188 -10.35 1.69 5.65
CA GLY A 188 -9.25 1.96 6.57
C GLY A 188 -9.33 1.06 7.80
N ARG A 189 -8.22 0.92 8.50
CA ARG A 189 -8.13 0.20 9.78
C ARG A 189 -8.91 0.94 10.87
N GLY A 190 -9.60 0.23 11.75
CA GLY A 190 -10.18 0.82 12.96
C GLY A 190 -9.13 1.19 13.99
N GLY A 191 -9.45 2.15 14.85
CA GLY A 191 -8.61 2.61 15.94
C GLY A 191 -8.52 1.57 17.06
N ASN A 192 -7.34 1.45 17.66
CA ASN A 192 -7.13 0.58 18.83
C ASN A 192 -7.77 1.17 20.10
N ALA A 193 -8.06 0.29 21.05
CA ALA A 193 -8.44 0.61 22.44
C ALA A 193 -8.03 -0.56 23.35
N GLY A 194 -8.85 -0.96 24.32
CA GLY A 194 -8.67 -2.19 25.10
C GLY A 194 -8.73 -3.47 24.26
N SER A 195 -9.21 -3.39 23.01
CA SER A 195 -9.00 -4.39 21.95
C SER A 195 -8.40 -3.76 20.70
N ALA A 196 -7.74 -4.57 19.87
CA ALA A 196 -7.20 -4.12 18.59
C ALA A 196 -8.30 -3.64 17.64
N GLY A 197 -8.02 -2.59 16.88
CA GLY A 197 -8.92 -2.09 15.84
C GLY A 197 -9.04 -3.05 14.66
N GLY A 198 -10.19 -3.00 14.00
CA GLY A 198 -10.55 -3.87 12.89
C GLY A 198 -9.68 -3.65 11.65
N VAL A 199 -9.46 -4.70 10.88
CA VAL A 199 -8.62 -4.66 9.67
C VAL A 199 -9.38 -4.13 8.45
N GLU A 200 -8.64 -3.66 7.44
CA GLU A 200 -9.21 -3.33 6.11
C GLU A 200 -9.48 -4.61 5.29
N TYR A 201 -10.51 -4.59 4.43
CA TYR A 201 -10.88 -5.68 3.51
C TYR A 201 -11.69 -5.14 2.32
N GLY A 202 -11.98 -5.98 1.32
CA GLY A 202 -12.76 -5.61 0.14
C GLY A 202 -11.97 -4.88 -0.96
N SER A 203 -12.59 -4.69 -2.11
CA SER A 203 -11.96 -4.06 -3.28
C SER A 203 -12.11 -2.53 -3.27
N MET A 204 -11.01 -1.81 -3.51
CA MET A 204 -11.03 -0.34 -3.69
C MET A 204 -11.59 0.11 -5.04
N THR A 205 -11.55 -0.75 -6.07
CA THR A 205 -12.03 -0.42 -7.42
C THR A 205 -13.46 -0.90 -7.68
N ASP A 206 -13.97 -1.78 -6.82
CA ASP A 206 -15.33 -2.34 -6.91
C ASP A 206 -15.83 -2.72 -5.50
N PRO A 207 -16.12 -1.74 -4.63
CA PRO A 207 -16.57 -2.01 -3.28
C PRO A 207 -17.95 -2.66 -3.29
N CYS A 208 -18.00 -3.95 -2.94
CA CYS A 208 -19.21 -4.76 -2.88
C CYS A 208 -19.55 -5.26 -1.46
N ASP A 209 -18.77 -4.88 -0.45
CA ASP A 209 -18.98 -5.29 0.94
C ASP A 209 -19.44 -4.13 1.81
N PRO A 210 -20.40 -4.34 2.74
CA PRO A 210 -20.73 -3.34 3.75
C PRO A 210 -19.58 -3.18 4.75
N GLY A 211 -19.57 -2.05 5.44
CA GLY A 211 -18.70 -1.81 6.59
C GLY A 211 -19.02 -2.74 7.75
N SER A 212 -17.99 -3.12 8.49
CA SER A 212 -18.07 -3.94 9.71
C SER A 212 -18.51 -3.15 10.94
N GLY A 213 -19.17 -3.85 11.86
CA GLY A 213 -19.57 -3.31 13.16
C GLY A 213 -18.52 -3.55 14.25
N SER A 214 -18.52 -2.73 15.29
CA SER A 214 -17.56 -2.84 16.40
C SER A 214 -17.99 -3.88 17.46
N GLY A 215 -17.02 -4.35 18.24
CA GLY A 215 -17.26 -5.17 19.43
C GLY A 215 -18.05 -4.42 20.50
N ALA A 216 -18.69 -5.18 21.38
CA ALA A 216 -19.49 -4.64 22.48
C ALA A 216 -18.78 -4.72 23.83
N ASP A 217 -19.11 -3.78 24.71
CA ASP A 217 -19.08 -3.97 26.15
C ASP A 217 -20.52 -4.20 26.68
N HIS A 218 -20.84 -3.77 27.91
CA HIS A 218 -22.22 -3.77 28.46
C HIS A 218 -23.22 -2.92 27.65
N GLY A 219 -22.75 -1.88 26.94
CA GLY A 219 -23.57 -0.92 26.20
C GLY A 219 -23.83 -1.27 24.72
N GLY A 220 -23.29 -2.40 24.25
CA GLY A 220 -23.40 -2.82 22.84
C GLY A 220 -22.32 -2.23 21.92
N GLY A 221 -22.14 -2.85 20.76
CA GLY A 221 -21.30 -2.36 19.66
C GLY A 221 -22.12 -1.59 18.62
N PHE A 222 -21.45 -1.00 17.64
CA PHE A 222 -22.05 -0.06 16.69
C PHE A 222 -21.88 -0.54 15.25
N ALA A 223 -22.91 -0.33 14.43
CA ALA A 223 -22.98 -0.87 13.07
C ALA A 223 -22.07 -0.13 12.09
N GLY A 224 -21.56 -0.87 11.08
CA GLY A 224 -20.85 -0.26 9.96
C GLY A 224 -21.78 0.46 8.98
N GLY A 225 -21.19 1.11 7.97
CA GLY A 225 -21.91 1.70 6.84
C GLY A 225 -22.35 0.66 5.81
N GLY A 226 -23.45 0.93 5.12
CA GLY A 226 -24.08 0.04 4.14
C GLY A 226 -23.47 0.11 2.73
N LEU A 227 -24.25 -0.31 1.74
CA LEU A 227 -23.85 -0.38 0.33
C LEU A 227 -24.73 0.49 -0.57
N VAL A 228 -24.06 1.27 -1.43
CA VAL A 228 -24.70 2.02 -2.52
C VAL A 228 -23.99 1.68 -3.83
N ARG A 229 -24.73 1.17 -4.81
CA ARG A 229 -24.25 0.82 -6.15
C ARG A 229 -25.10 1.49 -7.21
N LEU A 230 -24.51 2.43 -7.95
CA LEU A 230 -25.14 3.14 -9.05
C LEU A 230 -24.43 2.76 -10.35
N GLN A 231 -25.18 2.28 -11.34
CA GLN A 231 -24.65 1.93 -12.66
C GLN A 231 -25.47 2.62 -13.74
N LEU A 232 -24.91 3.70 -14.27
CA LEU A 232 -25.54 4.61 -15.18
C LEU A 232 -24.77 4.63 -16.50
N ILE A 233 -25.46 4.57 -17.62
CA ILE A 233 -24.80 4.71 -18.94
C ILE A 233 -24.67 6.18 -19.39
N GLY A 234 -25.24 7.12 -18.63
CA GLY A 234 -25.30 8.55 -18.90
C GLY A 234 -24.89 9.39 -17.68
N PRO A 235 -25.28 10.68 -17.62
CA PRO A 235 -24.84 11.60 -16.57
C PRO A 235 -25.45 11.30 -15.19
N LEU A 236 -24.64 11.52 -14.14
CA LEU A 236 -25.04 11.55 -12.74
C LEU A 236 -24.85 12.96 -12.17
N THR A 237 -25.94 13.63 -11.78
CA THR A 237 -25.89 14.94 -11.13
C THR A 237 -26.11 14.78 -9.63
N VAL A 238 -25.12 15.15 -8.80
CA VAL A 238 -25.17 15.05 -7.34
C VAL A 238 -25.14 16.45 -6.72
N ASN A 239 -26.32 16.97 -6.35
CA ASN A 239 -26.49 18.20 -5.59
C ASN A 239 -26.89 17.94 -4.12
N GLY A 240 -27.43 16.74 -3.84
CA GLY A 240 -27.72 16.25 -2.50
C GLY A 240 -26.58 15.41 -1.90
N ARG A 241 -26.94 14.32 -1.21
CA ARG A 241 -25.99 13.44 -0.51
C ARG A 241 -26.05 12.00 -1.01
N ILE A 242 -24.88 11.42 -1.28
CA ILE A 242 -24.69 9.98 -1.43
C ILE A 242 -23.80 9.51 -0.28
N SER A 243 -24.24 8.59 0.57
CA SER A 243 -23.42 8.23 1.74
C SER A 243 -23.54 6.80 2.26
N ALA A 244 -22.49 6.34 2.93
CA ALA A 244 -22.43 5.04 3.60
C ALA A 244 -21.63 5.15 4.90
N ASN A 245 -21.97 6.09 5.78
CA ASN A 245 -21.21 6.33 7.00
C ASN A 245 -21.45 5.24 8.07
N GLY A 246 -20.41 4.90 8.83
CA GLY A 246 -20.50 4.05 10.01
C GLY A 246 -21.15 4.75 11.20
N GLN A 247 -21.66 3.96 12.15
CA GLN A 247 -22.30 4.49 13.35
C GLN A 247 -21.26 4.90 14.39
N ASN A 248 -21.46 6.07 15.01
CA ASN A 248 -20.62 6.55 16.11
C ASN A 248 -20.73 5.64 17.33
N GLY A 249 -19.60 5.38 17.98
CA GLY A 249 -19.55 4.58 19.20
C GLY A 249 -19.83 5.38 20.47
N ARG A 250 -20.38 4.69 21.47
CA ARG A 250 -20.80 5.23 22.78
C ARG A 250 -20.58 4.16 23.85
N ASN A 251 -20.63 4.55 25.12
CA ASN A 251 -20.59 3.63 26.27
C ASN A 251 -19.47 2.58 26.19
N ARG A 252 -18.23 2.99 25.88
CA ARG A 252 -17.05 2.10 25.71
C ARG A 252 -17.06 1.18 24.47
N GLY A 253 -18.15 1.12 23.71
CA GLY A 253 -18.13 0.51 22.37
C GLY A 253 -17.42 1.41 21.35
N GLY A 254 -16.69 0.78 20.43
CA GLY A 254 -15.93 1.44 19.37
C GLY A 254 -16.82 1.89 18.22
N GLY A 255 -16.29 2.72 17.32
CA GLY A 255 -17.04 3.19 16.14
C GLY A 255 -17.17 2.09 15.07
N GLY A 256 -18.32 2.06 14.40
CA GLY A 256 -18.50 1.22 13.20
C GLY A 256 -17.72 1.77 12.00
N SER A 257 -17.27 0.92 11.10
CA SER A 257 -16.51 1.36 9.91
C SER A 257 -17.42 1.97 8.84
N GLY A 258 -16.87 2.81 7.96
CA GLY A 258 -17.58 3.27 6.76
C GLY A 258 -17.89 2.11 5.79
N GLY A 259 -18.90 2.30 4.94
CA GLY A 259 -19.39 1.30 3.99
C GLY A 259 -18.79 1.42 2.58
N GLY A 260 -19.47 0.80 1.61
CA GLY A 260 -19.06 0.78 0.20
C GLY A 260 -19.96 1.65 -0.70
N ILE A 261 -19.35 2.51 -1.50
CA ILE A 261 -20.02 3.30 -2.53
C ILE A 261 -19.36 3.00 -3.88
N TYR A 262 -20.14 2.45 -4.81
CA TYR A 262 -19.74 2.22 -6.19
C TYR A 262 -20.61 3.06 -7.12
N ILE A 263 -19.96 3.86 -7.96
CA ILE A 263 -20.60 4.67 -8.99
C ILE A 263 -19.96 4.33 -10.32
N GLU A 264 -20.76 4.03 -11.32
CA GLU A 264 -20.40 3.92 -12.73
C GLU A 264 -21.34 4.84 -13.52
N CYS A 265 -20.78 5.74 -14.32
CA CYS A 265 -21.54 6.74 -15.08
C CYS A 265 -20.78 7.15 -16.36
N LEU A 266 -21.45 7.86 -17.28
CA LEU A 266 -20.74 8.49 -18.41
C LEU A 266 -19.97 9.72 -17.93
N THR A 267 -20.66 10.60 -17.20
CA THR A 267 -20.14 11.82 -16.57
C THR A 267 -20.77 12.01 -15.21
N ILE A 268 -20.09 12.71 -14.31
CA ILE A 268 -20.59 13.09 -13.00
C ILE A 268 -20.41 14.59 -12.76
N GLU A 269 -21.46 15.25 -12.29
CA GLU A 269 -21.52 16.69 -12.06
C GLU A 269 -22.24 17.06 -10.75
N GLY A 270 -22.23 18.34 -10.40
CA GLY A 270 -22.88 18.88 -9.20
C GLY A 270 -21.92 19.34 -8.10
N SER A 271 -22.50 19.68 -6.94
CA SER A 271 -21.79 20.24 -5.77
C SER A 271 -22.16 19.58 -4.44
N GLY A 272 -22.76 18.40 -4.50
CA GLY A 272 -23.20 17.62 -3.34
C GLY A 272 -22.08 16.87 -2.62
N LEU A 273 -22.48 16.00 -1.69
CA LEU A 273 -21.59 15.22 -0.83
C LEU A 273 -21.61 13.73 -1.20
N ILE A 274 -20.44 13.13 -1.37
CA ILE A 274 -20.24 11.68 -1.47
C ILE A 274 -19.36 11.24 -0.30
N CYS A 275 -19.90 10.49 0.68
CA CYS A 275 -19.11 10.14 1.87
C CYS A 275 -19.31 8.72 2.42
N ALA A 276 -18.22 8.09 2.85
CA ALA A 276 -18.20 6.80 3.53
C ALA A 276 -17.29 6.88 4.76
N ASN A 277 -17.65 7.72 5.73
CA ASN A 277 -16.83 8.00 6.91
C ASN A 277 -16.98 6.90 7.97
N GLY A 278 -15.93 6.64 8.73
CA GLY A 278 -15.97 5.82 9.94
C GLY A 278 -16.66 6.52 11.10
N GLY A 279 -17.26 5.74 12.01
CA GLY A 279 -17.93 6.24 13.20
C GLY A 279 -16.95 6.77 14.24
N SER A 280 -17.22 7.95 14.76
CA SER A 280 -16.43 8.58 15.83
C SER A 280 -16.94 8.17 17.21
N ASN A 281 -16.15 8.42 18.26
CA ASN A 281 -16.56 8.20 19.65
C ASN A 281 -16.48 9.50 20.45
N ASP A 282 -17.45 9.67 21.34
CA ASP A 282 -17.58 10.87 22.18
C ASP A 282 -17.22 10.53 23.64
N CYS A 283 -16.90 9.26 23.95
CA CYS A 283 -16.86 8.75 25.31
C CYS A 283 -15.47 8.89 25.98
N SER A 284 -15.44 9.38 27.22
CA SER A 284 -14.22 9.66 28.00
C SER A 284 -13.37 8.43 28.36
N TYR A 285 -13.83 7.21 28.08
CA TYR A 285 -13.17 5.95 28.44
C TYR A 285 -12.23 5.39 27.36
N GLY A 286 -12.00 6.12 26.25
CA GLY A 286 -10.96 5.80 25.27
C GLY A 286 -11.29 4.66 24.29
N SER A 287 -12.49 4.62 23.71
CA SER A 287 -12.83 3.67 22.63
C SER A 287 -12.25 4.06 21.27
N GLY A 288 -11.99 3.05 20.43
CA GLY A 288 -11.33 3.22 19.14
C GLY A 288 -12.29 3.69 18.04
N GLY A 289 -11.88 4.68 17.23
CA GLY A 289 -12.71 5.20 16.14
C GLY A 289 -12.80 4.22 14.97
N GLY A 290 -13.91 4.20 14.24
CA GLY A 290 -14.09 3.33 13.07
C GLY A 290 -13.20 3.74 11.89
N GLY A 291 -12.72 2.78 11.11
CA GLY A 291 -12.00 3.06 9.86
C GLY A 291 -12.92 3.62 8.78
N GLY A 292 -12.39 4.46 7.88
CA GLY A 292 -13.14 4.95 6.72
C GLY A 292 -13.56 3.83 5.76
N GLY A 293 -14.55 4.09 4.91
CA GLY A 293 -15.11 3.16 3.93
C GLY A 293 -14.41 3.20 2.56
N ARG A 294 -15.04 2.65 1.54
CA ARG A 294 -14.50 2.60 0.17
C ARG A 294 -15.45 3.33 -0.79
N ILE A 295 -14.91 4.27 -1.55
CA ILE A 295 -15.62 5.00 -2.59
C ILE A 295 -14.89 4.77 -3.91
N ALA A 296 -15.59 4.23 -4.91
CA ALA A 296 -15.09 4.07 -6.27
C ALA A 296 -16.02 4.80 -7.24
N VAL A 297 -15.49 5.73 -8.02
CA VAL A 297 -16.25 6.47 -9.03
C VAL A 297 -15.62 6.18 -10.39
N HIS A 298 -16.34 5.44 -11.24
CA HIS A 298 -15.98 5.16 -12.62
C HIS A 298 -16.75 6.11 -13.54
N TYR A 299 -16.03 6.82 -14.40
CA TYR A 299 -16.59 7.64 -15.46
C TYR A 299 -15.76 7.55 -16.73
N ASN A 300 -16.34 7.93 -17.86
CA ASN A 300 -15.58 8.08 -19.09
C ASN A 300 -14.70 9.35 -19.00
N THR A 301 -13.39 9.17 -18.91
CA THR A 301 -12.41 10.24 -18.72
C THR A 301 -12.47 11.31 -19.82
N SER A 302 -12.69 10.89 -21.06
CA SER A 302 -12.79 11.81 -22.21
C SER A 302 -14.09 12.63 -22.15
N ALA A 303 -15.23 11.99 -21.87
CA ALA A 303 -16.50 12.68 -21.72
C ALA A 303 -16.49 13.65 -20.52
N GLN A 304 -15.91 13.22 -19.39
CA GLN A 304 -15.80 14.03 -18.18
C GLN A 304 -14.95 15.29 -18.41
N SER A 305 -13.84 15.17 -19.14
CA SER A 305 -12.96 16.30 -19.46
C SER A 305 -13.61 17.36 -20.36
N ASN A 306 -14.66 16.98 -21.11
CA ASN A 306 -15.40 17.87 -22.01
C ASN A 306 -16.57 18.61 -21.33
N LEU A 307 -16.78 18.42 -20.01
CA LEU A 307 -17.82 19.17 -19.30
C LEU A 307 -17.51 20.68 -19.29
N PRO A 308 -18.51 21.56 -19.48
CA PRO A 308 -18.30 23.01 -19.50
C PRO A 308 -17.72 23.56 -18.19
N ALA A 309 -17.99 22.90 -17.07
CA ALA A 309 -17.48 23.25 -15.76
C ALA A 309 -17.09 21.99 -14.99
N LYS A 310 -15.97 22.06 -14.26
CA LYS A 310 -15.57 20.96 -13.38
C LYS A 310 -16.55 20.81 -12.20
N PRO A 311 -16.90 19.58 -11.82
CA PRO A 311 -17.71 19.32 -10.63
C PRO A 311 -17.03 19.85 -9.37
N LYS A 312 -17.84 20.31 -8.41
CA LYS A 312 -17.39 20.78 -7.09
C LYS A 312 -17.89 19.85 -5.99
N LEU A 313 -17.77 18.55 -6.25
CA LEU A 313 -18.25 17.51 -5.34
C LEU A 313 -17.35 17.42 -4.12
N ILE A 314 -17.96 17.25 -2.95
CA ILE A 314 -17.22 16.95 -1.73
C ILE A 314 -17.13 15.44 -1.60
N VAL A 315 -15.92 14.89 -1.59
CA VAL A 315 -15.68 13.46 -1.40
C VAL A 315 -14.93 13.22 -0.09
N ALA A 316 -15.44 12.29 0.72
CA ALA A 316 -14.87 12.00 2.04
C ALA A 316 -14.96 10.52 2.39
N ALA A 317 -13.80 9.89 2.63
CA ALA A 317 -13.70 8.57 3.25
C ALA A 317 -12.94 8.70 4.57
N ASN A 318 -13.45 9.53 5.49
CA ASN A 318 -12.71 9.93 6.68
C ASN A 318 -12.70 8.85 7.75
N GLN A 319 -11.65 8.86 8.58
CA GLN A 319 -11.59 8.06 9.79
C GLN A 319 -12.54 8.57 10.88
N GLY A 320 -12.97 7.67 11.75
CA GLY A 320 -13.62 8.02 13.01
C GLY A 320 -12.61 8.46 14.06
N SER A 321 -12.93 9.52 14.81
CA SER A 321 -12.10 9.99 15.92
C SER A 321 -12.37 9.20 17.21
N GLY A 322 -11.33 8.84 17.96
CA GLY A 322 -11.43 8.38 19.34
C GLY A 322 -10.81 9.41 20.28
N PRO A 323 -11.41 9.73 21.44
CA PRO A 323 -10.79 10.60 22.42
C PRO A 323 -9.61 9.86 23.07
N SER A 324 -8.48 10.57 23.22
CA SER A 324 -7.33 10.09 24.00
C SER A 324 -7.74 10.07 25.48
N GLY A 325 -8.31 8.95 25.94
CA GLY A 325 -8.71 8.79 27.34
C GLY A 325 -7.49 8.84 28.28
N ALA A 326 -7.74 9.04 29.58
CA ALA A 326 -6.74 9.16 30.65
C ALA A 326 -5.76 7.97 30.81
N PHE A 327 -5.92 6.90 30.01
CA PHE A 327 -5.06 5.72 29.94
C PHE A 327 -4.39 5.51 28.57
N GLY A 328 -4.47 6.46 27.63
CA GLY A 328 -3.66 6.48 26.41
C GLY A 328 -3.98 5.45 25.31
N THR A 329 -5.09 4.71 25.38
CA THR A 329 -5.36 3.58 24.46
C THR A 329 -6.30 3.88 23.29
N GLY A 330 -7.18 4.88 23.37
CA GLY A 330 -8.14 5.22 22.31
C GLY A 330 -7.49 5.92 21.11
N SER A 331 -7.37 5.21 19.99
CA SER A 331 -6.76 5.72 18.75
C SER A 331 -7.82 6.07 17.69
N TRP A 332 -7.47 6.97 16.78
CA TRP A 332 -8.28 7.29 15.62
C TRP A 332 -8.24 6.10 14.65
N GLY A 333 -9.31 5.89 13.87
CA GLY A 333 -9.24 4.98 12.72
C GLY A 333 -8.28 5.52 11.66
N ALA A 334 -8.00 4.75 10.62
CA ALA A 334 -7.33 5.21 9.41
C ALA A 334 -8.37 5.66 8.36
N PRO A 335 -8.02 6.61 7.46
CA PRO A 335 -8.90 7.01 6.39
C PRO A 335 -9.17 5.83 5.44
N GLY A 336 -10.35 5.84 4.84
CA GLY A 336 -10.79 4.91 3.81
C GLY A 336 -10.27 5.28 2.42
N THR A 337 -10.61 4.51 1.39
CA THR A 337 -10.09 4.72 0.03
C THR A 337 -11.07 5.50 -0.84
N VAL A 338 -10.55 6.46 -1.62
CA VAL A 338 -11.27 7.12 -2.73
C VAL A 338 -10.55 6.78 -4.02
N TRP A 339 -11.18 6.01 -4.89
CA TRP A 339 -10.64 5.62 -6.19
C TRP A 339 -11.30 6.39 -7.33
N LEU A 340 -10.49 7.00 -8.20
CA LEU A 340 -10.91 7.70 -9.41
C LEU A 340 -10.08 7.22 -10.61
N PRO A 341 -10.65 7.22 -11.85
CA PRO A 341 -9.92 6.82 -13.05
C PRO A 341 -8.87 7.85 -13.49
N ASP A 342 -9.07 9.13 -13.17
CA ASP A 342 -8.14 10.24 -13.45
C ASP A 342 -8.33 11.41 -12.45
N ALA A 343 -7.68 12.55 -12.71
CA ALA A 343 -7.72 13.74 -11.85
C ALA A 343 -8.90 14.71 -12.13
N ASN A 344 -9.85 14.38 -13.01
CA ASN A 344 -10.89 15.32 -13.45
C ASN A 344 -11.91 15.71 -12.37
N LEU A 345 -12.06 14.93 -11.30
CA LEU A 345 -12.89 15.28 -10.14
C LEU A 345 -12.14 16.03 -9.03
N LEU A 346 -10.81 16.19 -9.16
CA LEU A 346 -10.05 16.93 -8.17
C LEU A 346 -10.26 18.43 -8.34
N TRP A 347 -10.49 19.12 -7.22
CA TRP A 347 -10.63 20.57 -7.16
C TRP A 347 -10.07 21.12 -5.85
N THR A 348 -10.20 22.43 -5.64
CA THR A 348 -9.48 23.17 -4.59
C THR A 348 -9.99 22.90 -3.17
N ASN A 349 -11.06 22.13 -2.95
CA ASN A 349 -11.59 21.81 -1.63
C ASN A 349 -11.84 20.30 -1.50
N TRP A 350 -11.19 19.69 -0.51
CA TRP A 350 -11.25 18.25 -0.27
C TRP A 350 -11.50 17.97 1.21
N GLN A 351 -12.22 16.88 1.54
CA GLN A 351 -12.55 16.57 2.94
C GLN A 351 -11.83 15.34 3.51
N GLY A 352 -11.22 14.49 2.69
CA GLY A 352 -10.27 13.45 3.13
C GLY A 352 -10.49 12.08 2.51
N GLY A 353 -9.74 11.09 2.99
CA GLY A 353 -9.59 9.77 2.38
C GLY A 353 -8.20 9.56 1.77
N ARG A 354 -7.82 8.29 1.62
CA ARG A 354 -6.65 7.86 0.84
C ARG A 354 -7.02 7.93 -0.64
N LEU A 355 -6.54 8.96 -1.34
CA LEU A 355 -6.82 9.18 -2.75
C LEU A 355 -5.97 8.25 -3.61
N VAL A 356 -6.61 7.52 -4.54
CA VAL A 356 -5.92 6.59 -5.44
C VAL A 356 -6.39 6.79 -6.87
N ILE A 357 -5.47 7.21 -7.73
CA ILE A 357 -5.68 7.40 -9.17
C ILE A 357 -4.62 6.56 -9.90
N PRO A 358 -5.01 5.55 -10.70
CA PRO A 358 -4.05 4.70 -11.41
C PRO A 358 -3.10 5.50 -12.30
N GLY A 359 -1.80 5.28 -12.13
CA GLY A 359 -0.76 5.93 -12.94
C GLY A 359 -0.45 7.39 -12.58
N LEU A 360 -1.20 8.02 -11.67
CA LEU A 360 -0.90 9.37 -11.19
C LEU A 360 0.12 9.29 -10.04
N THR A 361 1.32 9.79 -10.26
CA THR A 361 2.39 9.83 -9.26
C THR A 361 2.65 11.22 -8.69
N ASN A 362 2.03 12.25 -9.28
CA ASN A 362 2.11 13.62 -8.81
C ASN A 362 0.78 14.37 -8.91
N TRP A 363 0.58 15.38 -8.07
CA TRP A 363 -0.55 16.32 -8.19
C TRP A 363 -0.15 17.72 -7.73
N VAL A 364 -0.42 18.72 -8.58
CA VAL A 364 -0.01 20.12 -8.38
C VAL A 364 -1.19 21.08 -8.59
N PRO A 365 -2.18 21.13 -7.68
CA PRO A 365 -3.25 22.13 -7.74
C PRO A 365 -2.73 23.55 -7.44
N ASP A 366 -3.48 24.57 -7.90
CA ASP A 366 -3.11 25.94 -7.59
C ASP A 366 -3.24 26.27 -6.11
N ASN A 367 -4.39 25.91 -5.52
CA ASN A 367 -4.66 26.03 -4.11
C ASN A 367 -5.34 24.74 -3.66
N LEU A 368 -5.06 24.31 -2.43
CA LEU A 368 -5.80 23.21 -1.83
C LEU A 368 -6.24 23.57 -0.41
N VAL A 369 -7.52 23.39 -0.17
CA VAL A 369 -8.14 23.40 1.15
C VAL A 369 -8.47 21.96 1.52
N VAL A 370 -7.92 21.48 2.64
CA VAL A 370 -8.34 20.20 3.24
C VAL A 370 -9.04 20.47 4.56
N SER A 371 -10.28 20.00 4.68
CA SER A 371 -11.09 20.24 5.89
C SER A 371 -11.78 19.01 6.46
N ASN A 372 -11.92 18.93 7.79
CA ASN A 372 -12.70 17.90 8.49
C ASN A 372 -12.23 16.43 8.31
N GLY A 373 -11.10 16.20 7.66
CA GLY A 373 -10.50 14.87 7.51
C GLY A 373 -9.12 14.90 6.89
N ILE A 374 -8.49 13.73 6.86
CA ILE A 374 -7.10 13.57 6.40
C ILE A 374 -7.10 13.10 4.96
N LEU A 375 -6.47 13.89 4.09
CA LEU A 375 -6.09 13.49 2.75
C LEU A 375 -4.74 12.78 2.82
N SER A 376 -4.69 11.53 2.38
CA SER A 376 -3.46 10.76 2.27
C SER A 376 -3.27 10.21 0.87
N PHE A 377 -2.03 9.88 0.54
CA PHE A 377 -1.64 9.34 -0.77
C PHE A 377 -0.91 7.99 -0.61
N PRO A 378 -0.73 7.22 -1.69
CA PRO A 378 0.18 6.09 -1.69
C PRO A 378 1.63 6.51 -1.40
N ASP A 379 2.45 5.58 -0.94
CA ASP A 379 3.86 5.81 -0.65
C ASP A 379 4.61 6.36 -1.89
N GLY A 380 5.46 7.37 -1.69
CA GLY A 380 6.25 7.97 -2.76
C GLY A 380 5.51 8.98 -3.64
N PHE A 381 4.24 9.28 -3.36
CA PHE A 381 3.47 10.26 -4.14
C PHE A 381 4.01 11.68 -3.98
N LEU A 382 4.15 12.41 -5.10
CA LEU A 382 4.64 13.79 -5.12
C LEU A 382 3.48 14.78 -5.07
N PHE A 383 3.30 15.45 -3.93
CA PHE A 383 2.25 16.46 -3.77
C PHE A 383 2.85 17.87 -3.70
N ALA A 384 2.30 18.79 -4.50
CA ALA A 384 2.69 20.20 -4.46
C ALA A 384 1.47 21.12 -4.63
N THR A 385 1.60 22.38 -4.23
CA THR A 385 0.64 23.45 -4.55
C THR A 385 1.39 24.63 -5.15
N THR A 386 0.85 25.29 -6.19
CA THR A 386 1.51 26.46 -6.78
C THR A 386 1.33 27.71 -5.91
N ASN A 387 0.27 27.79 -5.10
CA ASN A 387 -0.01 28.86 -4.16
C ASN A 387 -0.18 28.32 -2.73
N ASP A 388 -1.37 28.42 -2.14
CA ASP A 388 -1.60 28.15 -0.72
C ASP A 388 -2.11 26.71 -0.47
N LEU A 389 -1.60 26.09 0.60
CA LEU A 389 -2.13 24.87 1.19
C LEU A 389 -2.76 25.20 2.55
N VAL A 390 -4.07 25.04 2.66
CA VAL A 390 -4.84 25.37 3.87
C VAL A 390 -5.42 24.10 4.48
N LEU A 391 -5.02 23.80 5.72
CA LEU A 391 -5.47 22.65 6.49
C LEU A 391 -6.31 23.15 7.66
N MET A 392 -7.59 22.77 7.74
CA MET A 392 -8.48 23.36 8.74
C MET A 392 -9.63 22.49 9.23
N ASN A 393 -10.14 22.81 10.41
CA ASN A 393 -11.34 22.23 11.03
C ASN A 393 -11.25 20.72 11.33
N TYR A 394 -11.52 20.34 12.58
CA TYR A 394 -11.72 18.94 13.00
C TYR A 394 -10.66 17.92 12.52
N GLY A 395 -9.38 18.31 12.49
CA GLY A 395 -8.30 17.43 12.03
C GLY A 395 -8.12 17.39 10.50
N GLY A 396 -8.69 18.35 9.77
CA GLY A 396 -8.41 18.60 8.36
C GLY A 396 -6.91 18.62 8.09
N GLY A 397 -6.42 17.73 7.25
CA GLY A 397 -4.99 17.51 7.18
C GLY A 397 -4.48 16.77 5.97
N VAL A 398 -3.18 16.85 5.78
CA VAL A 398 -2.46 16.09 4.75
C VAL A 398 -1.49 15.15 5.44
N GLU A 399 -1.46 13.91 4.97
CA GLU A 399 -0.55 12.87 5.40
C GLU A 399 0.32 12.44 4.23
N ILE A 400 1.63 12.68 4.39
CA ILE A 400 2.68 12.33 3.42
C ILE A 400 3.52 11.22 4.02
N THR A 401 3.63 10.10 3.32
CA THR A 401 4.34 8.91 3.79
C THR A 401 5.34 8.45 2.74
N ASN A 402 6.60 8.29 3.13
CA ASN A 402 7.67 7.81 2.26
C ASN A 402 7.77 8.59 0.93
N SER A 403 7.41 9.89 0.94
CA SER A 403 7.56 10.76 -0.23
C SER A 403 8.80 11.64 -0.08
N PRO A 404 9.51 11.94 -1.18
CA PRO A 404 10.73 12.74 -1.10
C PRO A 404 10.44 14.22 -0.80
N SER A 405 9.27 14.74 -1.17
CA SER A 405 8.94 16.15 -0.92
C SER A 405 7.44 16.48 -0.85
N LEU A 406 7.15 17.58 -0.16
CA LEU A 406 5.93 18.38 -0.22
C LEU A 406 6.32 19.81 -0.59
N SER A 407 5.77 20.39 -1.65
CA SER A 407 6.06 21.78 -2.05
C SER A 407 4.83 22.68 -1.98
N VAL A 408 4.98 23.88 -1.43
CA VAL A 408 3.93 24.91 -1.32
C VAL A 408 4.50 26.21 -1.87
N GLY A 409 3.96 26.67 -3.00
CA GLY A 409 4.49 27.82 -3.72
C GLY A 409 4.21 29.17 -3.04
N ARG A 410 3.32 29.23 -2.05
CA ARG A 410 3.05 30.42 -1.24
C ARG A 410 2.96 30.09 0.25
N ASN A 411 1.79 29.96 0.87
CA ASN A 411 1.68 29.73 2.33
C ASN A 411 1.14 28.34 2.68
N LEU A 412 1.73 27.75 3.72
CA LEU A 412 1.16 26.61 4.42
C LEU A 412 0.42 27.12 5.66
N VAL A 413 -0.91 27.01 5.67
CA VAL A 413 -1.78 27.56 6.73
C VAL A 413 -2.51 26.44 7.44
N LEU A 414 -2.22 26.24 8.73
CA LEU A 414 -2.93 25.31 9.60
C LEU A 414 -3.77 26.11 10.61
N THR A 415 -5.09 25.94 10.58
CA THR A 415 -6.01 26.66 11.48
C THR A 415 -7.15 25.78 11.99
N ASN A 416 -7.84 26.19 13.05
CA ASN A 416 -9.02 25.49 13.60
C ASN A 416 -8.85 23.97 13.80
N GLY A 417 -7.67 23.51 14.24
CA GLY A 417 -7.41 22.08 14.40
C GLY A 417 -6.82 21.38 13.17
N GLY A 418 -6.37 22.13 12.17
CA GLY A 418 -5.68 21.61 10.99
C GLY A 418 -4.37 20.91 11.31
N ARG A 419 -4.02 19.86 10.55
CA ARG A 419 -2.86 18.99 10.82
C ARG A 419 -2.06 18.65 9.56
N LEU A 420 -0.74 18.84 9.60
CA LEU A 420 0.17 18.26 8.61
C LEU A 420 0.92 17.10 9.28
N ARG A 421 0.99 15.95 8.63
CA ARG A 421 1.79 14.83 9.10
C ARG A 421 2.74 14.35 8.02
N VAL A 422 4.01 14.18 8.40
CA VAL A 422 5.09 13.82 7.48
C VAL A 422 5.85 12.64 8.08
N TRP A 423 5.80 11.50 7.40
CA TRP A 423 6.63 10.34 7.68
C TRP A 423 7.78 10.31 6.69
N SER A 424 8.97 10.56 7.22
CA SER A 424 10.18 10.68 6.42
C SER A 424 10.53 9.37 5.72
N MET A 425 11.08 9.48 4.52
CA MET A 425 11.85 8.39 3.92
C MET A 425 13.13 8.11 4.71
N GLY A 426 13.70 6.93 4.47
CA GLY A 426 15.04 6.62 4.94
C GLY A 426 16.14 7.36 4.17
N THR A 427 17.22 7.75 4.86
CA THR A 427 18.35 8.50 4.30
C THR A 427 19.47 7.62 3.74
N ASN A 428 19.53 6.34 4.11
CA ASN A 428 20.64 5.45 3.69
C ASN A 428 20.70 5.20 2.17
N ALA A 429 19.64 5.55 1.44
CA ALA A 429 19.55 5.46 -0.02
C ALA A 429 19.50 6.83 -0.72
N LEU A 430 19.71 7.94 0.01
CA LEU A 430 19.56 9.30 -0.51
C LEU A 430 20.89 10.06 -0.48
N PRO A 431 21.16 10.93 -1.48
CA PRO A 431 22.32 11.84 -1.46
C PRO A 431 22.17 12.99 -0.47
N THR A 432 21.01 13.11 0.20
CA THR A 432 20.67 14.19 1.14
C THR A 432 20.75 13.71 2.59
N ASP A 433 21.02 14.64 3.51
CA ASP A 433 21.05 14.42 4.96
C ASP A 433 19.64 14.51 5.61
N TYR A 434 18.58 14.45 4.80
CA TYR A 434 17.18 14.43 5.18
C TYR A 434 16.41 13.44 4.29
N GLY A 435 15.34 12.86 4.81
CA GLY A 435 14.53 11.89 4.07
C GLY A 435 13.40 12.51 3.25
N THR A 436 12.67 13.47 3.84
CA THR A 436 11.57 14.19 3.18
C THR A 436 11.73 15.69 3.39
N VAL A 437 11.55 16.50 2.33
CA VAL A 437 11.57 17.97 2.44
C VAL A 437 10.17 18.58 2.33
N VAL A 438 9.79 19.43 3.27
CA VAL A 438 8.63 20.31 3.18
C VAL A 438 9.14 21.70 2.78
N SER A 439 8.92 22.11 1.54
CA SER A 439 9.39 23.40 1.01
C SER A 439 8.23 24.36 0.84
N VAL A 440 8.22 25.46 1.58
CA VAL A 440 7.20 26.51 1.54
C VAL A 440 7.86 27.81 1.10
N SER A 441 7.44 28.42 0.00
CA SER A 441 8.12 29.63 -0.50
C SER A 441 7.78 30.88 0.32
N GLY A 442 6.62 30.89 0.98
CA GLY A 442 6.15 31.96 1.87
C GLY A 442 6.14 31.54 3.34
N CYS A 443 5.01 31.73 4.01
CA CYS A 443 4.87 31.53 5.45
C CYS A 443 4.35 30.12 5.80
N VAL A 444 4.96 29.49 6.80
CA VAL A 444 4.36 28.39 7.57
C VAL A 444 3.63 28.99 8.76
N TYR A 445 2.30 29.00 8.72
CA TYR A 445 1.44 29.55 9.75
C TYR A 445 0.70 28.44 10.51
N VAL A 446 0.97 28.30 11.81
CA VAL A 446 0.34 27.31 12.69
C VAL A 446 -0.47 28.03 13.77
N ALA A 447 -1.80 28.01 13.65
CA ALA A 447 -2.71 28.63 14.61
C ALA A 447 -2.88 27.79 15.89
N THR A 448 -3.64 28.33 16.85
CA THR A 448 -4.05 27.61 18.07
C THR A 448 -4.75 26.28 17.74
N ASN A 449 -4.43 25.23 18.49
CA ASN A 449 -4.94 23.86 18.34
C ASN A 449 -4.57 23.15 17.02
N SER A 450 -3.73 23.76 16.19
CA SER A 450 -3.22 23.19 14.94
C SER A 450 -1.80 22.63 15.12
N GLY A 451 -1.43 21.64 14.30
CA GLY A 451 -0.23 20.85 14.53
C GLY A 451 0.50 20.38 13.26
N ILE A 452 1.82 20.52 13.22
CA ILE A 452 2.69 19.82 12.28
C ILE A 452 3.37 18.68 13.03
N TYR A 453 3.30 17.46 12.49
CA TYR A 453 3.89 16.27 13.09
C TYR A 453 4.94 15.67 12.15
N LEU A 454 6.18 15.60 12.64
CA LEU A 454 7.34 15.18 11.86
C LEU A 454 7.88 13.86 12.43
N ALA A 455 7.76 12.78 11.65
CA ALA A 455 8.21 11.46 12.05
C ALA A 455 9.50 11.07 11.31
N ALA A 456 10.49 10.62 12.08
CA ALA A 456 11.68 10.01 11.52
C ALA A 456 11.38 8.58 11.04
N HIS A 457 12.16 8.11 10.07
CA HIS A 457 12.08 6.75 9.58
C HIS A 457 12.57 5.77 10.66
N GLY A 458 11.74 4.77 10.99
CA GLY A 458 11.94 3.92 12.17
C GLY A 458 13.13 2.95 12.11
N VAL A 459 13.85 2.88 10.98
CA VAL A 459 14.95 1.91 10.76
C VAL A 459 16.31 2.58 10.51
N ASP A 460 16.37 3.77 9.93
CA ASP A 460 17.63 4.47 9.65
C ASP A 460 17.66 5.91 10.20
N GLY A 461 16.57 6.37 10.83
CA GLY A 461 16.51 7.67 11.49
C GLY A 461 16.44 8.87 10.52
N GLY A 462 16.23 8.63 9.22
CA GLY A 462 16.01 9.70 8.24
C GLY A 462 14.84 10.58 8.66
N ALA A 463 15.01 11.90 8.68
CA ALA A 463 14.02 12.82 9.25
C ALA A 463 13.62 13.96 8.30
N PRO A 464 12.45 14.60 8.53
CA PRO A 464 12.00 15.68 7.67
C PRO A 464 12.80 16.97 7.83
N LEU A 465 12.99 17.70 6.72
CA LEU A 465 13.48 19.09 6.69
C LEU A 465 12.35 20.03 6.28
N VAL A 466 12.11 21.09 7.06
CA VAL A 466 11.17 22.16 6.70
C VAL A 466 11.94 23.39 6.24
N ARG A 467 11.62 23.89 5.04
CA ARG A 467 12.12 25.15 4.49
C ARG A 467 10.97 26.14 4.37
N ALA A 468 11.16 27.35 4.85
CA ALA A 468 10.19 28.44 4.68
C ALA A 468 10.86 29.81 4.52
N SER A 469 10.12 30.79 3.99
CA SER A 469 10.52 32.19 4.14
C SER A 469 10.27 32.66 5.57
N GLU A 470 9.08 32.40 6.09
CA GLU A 470 8.66 32.79 7.44
C GLU A 470 8.06 31.62 8.20
N LEU A 471 8.26 31.58 9.52
CA LEU A 471 7.62 30.64 10.43
C LEU A 471 6.86 31.40 11.51
N ASN A 472 5.56 31.16 11.62
CA ASN A 472 4.69 31.78 12.61
C ASN A 472 3.88 30.70 13.36
N ILE A 473 4.32 30.35 14.57
CA ILE A 473 3.62 29.41 15.45
C ILE A 473 2.92 30.24 16.54
N ARG A 474 1.60 30.34 16.46
CA ARG A 474 0.77 31.10 17.41
C ARG A 474 0.63 30.38 18.76
N PRO A 475 0.18 31.07 19.83
CA PRO A 475 -0.14 30.42 21.10
C PRO A 475 -1.06 29.21 20.92
N GLY A 476 -0.66 28.05 21.47
CA GLY A 476 -1.37 26.77 21.33
C GLY A 476 -1.22 26.06 19.98
N GLY A 477 -0.46 26.63 19.02
CA GLY A 477 0.01 25.92 17.83
C GLY A 477 1.22 25.05 18.14
N ILE A 478 1.36 23.92 17.44
CA ILE A 478 2.39 22.91 17.75
C ILE A 478 3.15 22.48 16.49
N VAL A 479 4.47 22.35 16.61
CA VAL A 479 5.28 21.46 15.76
C VAL A 479 5.87 20.39 16.66
N SER A 480 5.53 19.12 16.43
CA SER A 480 5.93 18.02 17.31
C SER A 480 6.59 16.88 16.56
N ALA A 481 7.63 16.34 17.16
CA ALA A 481 8.25 15.06 16.84
C ALA A 481 8.29 14.16 18.10
N ASP A 482 7.40 14.40 19.07
CA ASP A 482 7.43 13.71 20.37
C ASP A 482 7.23 12.20 20.21
N GLY A 483 8.18 11.39 20.69
CA GLY A 483 8.16 9.94 20.57
C GLY A 483 8.21 9.42 19.12
N LEU A 484 8.55 10.26 18.14
CA LEU A 484 8.63 9.92 16.72
C LEU A 484 10.07 9.74 16.22
N GLY A 485 10.99 9.41 17.13
CA GLY A 485 12.37 9.01 16.85
C GLY A 485 12.52 7.49 16.78
N TRP A 486 13.66 6.97 17.25
CA TRP A 486 13.91 5.53 17.21
C TRP A 486 12.98 4.76 18.15
N PRO A 487 12.46 3.58 17.74
CA PRO A 487 11.62 2.76 18.61
C PRO A 487 12.33 2.33 19.90
N GLY A 488 11.59 2.13 20.98
CA GLY A 488 12.10 1.42 22.16
C GLY A 488 12.02 -0.09 21.98
N GLY A 489 12.63 -0.84 22.91
CA GLY A 489 12.43 -2.27 22.96
C GLY A 489 10.96 -2.61 23.26
N THR A 490 10.49 -3.74 22.76
CA THR A 490 9.09 -4.18 22.94
C THR A 490 8.93 -5.22 24.06
N ASN A 491 10.05 -5.78 24.53
CA ASN A 491 10.07 -6.76 25.61
C ASN A 491 11.35 -6.62 26.44
N THR A 492 11.36 -7.27 27.60
CA THR A 492 12.45 -7.19 28.60
C THR A 492 13.82 -7.61 28.06
N ALA A 493 13.89 -8.47 27.04
CA ALA A 493 15.14 -8.96 26.46
C ALA A 493 15.67 -8.12 25.28
N GLN A 494 14.96 -7.07 24.85
CA GLN A 494 15.35 -6.22 23.72
C GLN A 494 16.06 -4.94 24.16
N ASN A 495 17.07 -4.53 23.40
CA ASN A 495 17.63 -3.19 23.48
C ASN A 495 16.67 -2.19 22.80
N GLY A 496 16.73 -0.93 23.21
CA GLY A 496 16.15 0.17 22.46
C GLY A 496 16.88 0.39 21.14
N PHE A 497 16.19 0.91 20.14
CA PHE A 497 16.77 1.20 18.84
C PHE A 497 17.46 2.58 18.85
N GLY A 498 18.42 2.74 17.94
CA GLY A 498 19.21 3.97 17.77
C GLY A 498 20.61 3.90 18.44
N PRO A 499 21.54 4.81 18.06
CA PRO A 499 22.94 4.76 18.51
C PRO A 499 23.15 4.88 20.03
N GLY A 500 22.18 5.48 20.74
CA GLY A 500 22.14 5.59 22.19
C GLY A 500 21.04 4.74 22.82
N GLY A 501 20.62 3.66 22.14
CA GLY A 501 19.56 2.77 22.59
C GLY A 501 19.83 2.21 23.98
N GLY A 502 18.81 2.19 24.84
CA GLY A 502 18.93 1.59 26.17
C GLY A 502 19.19 0.08 26.06
N GLU A 503 20.10 -0.44 26.88
CA GLU A 503 20.34 -1.88 27.00
C GLU A 503 19.14 -2.63 27.59
N LYS A 504 18.98 -3.89 27.15
CA LYS A 504 18.00 -4.84 27.66
C LYS A 504 18.04 -4.90 29.19
N ASN A 505 16.85 -4.92 29.77
CA ASN A 505 16.54 -5.01 31.20
C ASN A 505 16.85 -3.84 32.16
N TYR A 506 17.59 -2.76 31.86
CA TYR A 506 17.89 -1.78 32.93
C TYR A 506 18.14 -0.31 32.52
N SER A 507 17.91 0.13 31.28
CA SER A 507 18.25 1.52 30.93
C SER A 507 17.36 2.29 29.97
N GLY A 508 17.29 3.61 30.21
CA GLY A 508 16.69 4.58 29.29
C GLY A 508 17.59 4.84 28.08
N GLY A 509 17.01 5.40 27.02
CA GLY A 509 17.77 5.86 25.85
C GLY A 509 18.57 7.13 26.16
N GLY A 510 19.68 7.33 25.44
CA GLY A 510 20.49 8.55 25.48
C GLY A 510 20.61 9.22 24.10
N TYR A 511 20.83 10.53 24.07
CA TYR A 511 21.17 11.28 22.85
C TYR A 511 21.97 12.56 23.15
N GLY A 512 21.34 13.57 23.75
CA GLY A 512 22.01 14.78 24.24
C GLY A 512 22.51 14.63 25.67
N GLY A 513 21.72 13.95 26.50
CA GLY A 513 22.09 13.41 27.79
C GLY A 513 22.05 11.89 27.80
N HIS A 514 22.75 11.27 28.75
CA HIS A 514 22.76 9.82 28.91
C HIS A 514 21.42 9.29 29.43
N GLY A 515 21.03 8.08 29.06
CA GLY A 515 19.91 7.39 29.70
C GLY A 515 20.24 6.97 31.13
N ALA A 516 19.22 6.79 31.98
CA ALA A 516 19.44 6.24 33.32
C ALA A 516 19.70 4.72 33.27
N GLY A 517 20.71 4.20 33.98
CA GLY A 517 21.06 2.77 34.03
C GLY A 517 21.38 2.23 35.44
N ALA A 518 21.57 0.93 35.60
CA ALA A 518 22.06 0.29 36.84
C ALA A 518 23.26 -0.64 36.53
N ARG A 519 24.43 -0.34 37.11
CA ARG A 519 25.67 -1.13 37.09
C ARG A 519 26.02 -1.71 35.70
N SER A 520 26.68 -0.89 34.88
CA SER A 520 27.44 -1.19 33.63
C SER A 520 26.77 -1.04 32.25
N GLY A 521 25.52 -0.57 32.14
CA GLY A 521 24.89 -0.26 30.84
C GLY A 521 23.89 0.90 30.89
N PHE A 522 24.06 1.92 30.02
CA PHE A 522 23.13 3.04 29.83
C PHE A 522 23.21 3.60 28.40
N GLY A 523 22.09 4.17 27.92
CA GLY A 523 22.05 4.83 26.62
C GLY A 523 23.06 5.98 26.53
N GLN A 524 23.96 5.91 25.55
CA GLN A 524 25.03 6.90 25.36
C GLN A 524 24.54 8.15 24.62
N THR A 525 25.25 9.26 24.81
CA THR A 525 25.06 10.46 23.99
C THR A 525 25.73 10.29 22.62
N TYR A 526 25.14 10.86 21.57
CA TYR A 526 25.71 10.85 20.22
C TYR A 526 25.28 12.09 19.44
N GLY A 527 25.84 12.30 18.25
CA GLY A 527 25.56 13.46 17.40
C GLY A 527 26.20 14.76 17.91
N SER A 528 26.13 15.80 17.07
CA SER A 528 26.67 17.13 17.38
C SER A 528 25.67 17.96 18.20
N ALA A 529 26.19 18.73 19.16
CA ALA A 529 25.40 19.65 19.98
C ALA A 529 25.07 20.95 19.24
N ASP A 530 25.96 21.41 18.38
CA ASP A 530 25.79 22.63 17.58
C ASP A 530 24.98 22.38 16.30
N GLU A 531 24.95 21.17 15.77
CA GLU A 531 24.16 20.76 14.62
C GLU A 531 23.53 19.37 14.84
N PRO A 532 22.42 19.27 15.59
CA PRO A 532 21.71 18.01 15.75
C PRO A 532 21.02 17.64 14.43
N LEU A 533 21.43 16.49 13.88
CA LEU A 533 20.91 15.92 12.62
C LEU A 533 20.34 14.51 12.79
N LEU A 534 20.21 14.04 14.03
CA LEU A 534 19.75 12.67 14.31
C LEU A 534 18.57 12.69 15.31
N PRO A 535 17.61 11.77 15.18
CA PRO A 535 16.56 11.61 16.18
C PRO A 535 17.10 10.93 17.44
N GLY A 536 16.38 11.06 18.54
CA GLY A 536 16.66 10.43 19.83
C GLY A 536 16.44 8.92 19.82
N SER A 537 17.18 8.21 20.66
CA SER A 537 17.15 6.75 20.82
C SER A 537 16.07 6.27 21.80
N GLY A 538 15.58 5.05 21.57
CA GLY A 538 14.59 4.39 22.43
C GLY A 538 15.17 3.76 23.70
N GLY A 539 14.33 3.54 24.70
CA GLY A 539 14.70 2.81 25.93
C GLY A 539 14.80 1.30 25.72
N GLY A 540 15.59 0.62 26.56
CA GLY A 540 15.69 -0.85 26.57
C GLY A 540 14.53 -1.53 27.30
N GLY A 541 14.40 -2.85 27.19
CA GLY A 541 13.23 -3.54 27.74
C GLY A 541 11.93 -3.09 27.03
N PRO A 542 10.74 -3.13 27.68
CA PRO A 542 9.58 -2.34 27.24
C PRO A 542 9.85 -0.84 27.43
N GLY A 543 10.53 -0.24 26.46
CA GLY A 543 11.07 1.11 26.53
C GLY A 543 10.34 2.11 25.63
N GLY A 544 10.32 3.38 26.05
CA GLY A 544 9.74 4.49 25.31
C GLY A 544 10.51 4.76 24.02
N PRO A 545 9.84 5.15 22.91
CA PRO A 545 10.53 5.62 21.71
C PRO A 545 11.29 6.91 22.01
N GLY A 546 12.39 7.17 21.30
CA GLY A 546 13.05 8.47 21.38
C GLY A 546 12.24 9.58 20.71
N GLY A 547 12.54 10.83 21.03
CA GLY A 547 12.00 11.99 20.30
C GLY A 547 12.58 12.08 18.89
N GLY A 548 11.81 12.56 17.93
CA GLY A 548 12.24 12.69 16.53
C GLY A 548 13.20 13.87 16.30
N LEU A 549 13.50 14.16 15.04
CA LEU A 549 14.29 15.33 14.65
C LEU A 549 13.37 16.38 14.02
N ILE A 550 13.42 17.61 14.53
CA ILE A 550 12.82 18.78 13.89
C ILE A 550 13.93 19.62 13.30
N ARG A 551 13.98 19.69 11.97
CA ARG A 551 14.94 20.54 11.24
C ARG A 551 14.20 21.62 10.46
N MET A 552 14.58 22.87 10.68
CA MET A 552 13.97 24.03 10.05
C MET A 552 15.01 25.01 9.51
N GLU A 553 14.84 25.42 8.26
CA GLU A 553 15.62 26.45 7.57
C GLU A 553 14.68 27.58 7.15
N ILE A 554 14.71 28.70 7.89
CA ILE A 554 13.78 29.83 7.76
C ILE A 554 14.53 31.06 7.25
N SER A 555 14.42 31.36 5.97
CA SER A 555 15.28 32.36 5.32
C SER A 555 15.08 33.81 5.78
N ASN A 556 13.95 34.16 6.40
CA ASN A 556 13.67 35.53 6.87
C ASN A 556 13.47 35.63 8.39
N SER A 557 12.33 35.16 8.92
CA SER A 557 12.02 35.33 10.34
C SER A 557 11.22 34.16 10.92
N ALA A 558 11.56 33.76 12.14
CA ALA A 558 10.82 32.77 12.93
C ALA A 558 10.23 33.39 14.22
N THR A 559 8.91 33.34 14.35
CA THR A 559 8.14 33.77 15.54
C THR A 559 7.46 32.55 16.17
N ILE A 560 7.83 32.21 17.41
CA ILE A 560 7.43 30.96 18.09
C ILE A 560 6.73 31.30 19.42
N ASP A 561 5.43 31.58 19.39
CA ASP A 561 4.59 31.78 20.58
C ASP A 561 3.90 30.49 21.06
N GLY A 562 3.80 29.49 20.18
CA GLY A 562 3.34 28.15 20.52
C GLY A 562 4.48 27.23 20.95
N MET A 563 4.42 25.95 20.55
CA MET A 563 5.38 24.94 20.99
C MET A 563 6.06 24.24 19.79
N ILE A 564 7.38 24.09 19.88
CA ILE A 564 8.17 23.14 19.09
C ILE A 564 8.69 22.07 20.07
N SER A 565 8.37 20.79 19.84
CA SER A 565 8.69 19.73 20.81
C SER A 565 9.20 18.45 20.13
N ALA A 566 10.28 17.88 20.64
CA ALA A 566 10.87 16.62 20.21
C ALA A 566 11.19 15.74 21.44
N ASN A 567 10.25 15.62 22.37
CA ASN A 567 10.42 14.91 23.62
C ASN A 567 10.45 13.38 23.42
N GLY A 568 11.17 12.69 24.31
CA GLY A 568 11.19 11.23 24.39
C GLY A 568 9.87 10.66 24.90
N GLY A 569 9.51 9.48 24.40
CA GLY A 569 8.33 8.74 24.81
C GLY A 569 8.46 8.13 26.20
N THR A 570 7.32 7.98 26.87
CA THR A 570 7.21 7.53 28.27
C THR A 570 6.77 6.07 28.35
N MET A 571 7.55 5.18 28.99
CA MET A 571 7.18 3.78 29.27
C MET A 571 7.86 3.29 30.57
N THR A 572 8.20 2.00 30.71
CA THR A 572 8.96 1.48 31.86
C THR A 572 10.37 2.07 31.92
N TYR A 573 10.99 2.18 30.74
CA TYR A 573 12.28 2.81 30.53
C TYR A 573 12.10 3.97 29.55
N GLY A 574 12.49 5.19 29.91
CA GLY A 574 12.23 6.37 29.09
C GLY A 574 13.05 6.40 27.80
N GLY A 575 12.44 6.85 26.70
CA GLY A 575 13.19 7.20 25.48
C GLY A 575 13.90 8.54 25.65
N SER A 576 14.99 8.77 24.92
CA SER A 576 15.69 10.06 24.97
C SER A 576 14.94 11.17 24.24
N GLY A 577 15.17 12.42 24.63
CA GLY A 577 14.77 13.58 23.84
C GLY A 577 15.46 13.58 22.46
N GLY A 578 14.80 14.18 21.49
CA GLY A 578 15.21 14.24 20.09
C GLY A 578 16.11 15.43 19.76
N GLY A 579 16.23 15.73 18.47
CA GLY A 579 16.99 16.87 17.96
C GLY A 579 16.06 18.00 17.52
N ILE A 580 16.41 19.25 17.83
CA ILE A 580 15.79 20.45 17.24
C ILE A 580 16.91 21.31 16.65
N ASN A 581 16.87 21.56 15.35
CA ASN A 581 17.83 22.39 14.64
C ASN A 581 17.08 23.45 13.84
N ILE A 582 17.16 24.71 14.31
CA ILE A 582 16.49 25.84 13.66
C ILE A 582 17.57 26.84 13.21
N ARG A 583 17.64 27.05 11.89
CA ARG A 583 18.42 28.12 11.26
C ARG A 583 17.47 29.19 10.77
N THR A 584 17.71 30.43 11.16
CA THR A 584 16.93 31.56 10.63
C THR A 584 17.78 32.81 10.46
N ARG A 585 17.33 33.77 9.66
CA ARG A 585 17.96 35.10 9.63
C ARG A 585 17.68 35.88 10.91
N SER A 586 16.47 35.79 11.46
CA SER A 586 16.09 36.45 12.72
C SER A 586 15.04 35.68 13.51
N PHE A 587 15.21 35.59 14.84
CA PHE A 587 14.11 35.19 15.73
C PHE A 587 13.33 36.43 16.17
N GLY A 588 12.01 36.42 15.95
CA GLY A 588 11.10 37.47 16.39
C GLY A 588 10.82 37.42 17.89
N THR A 589 10.24 38.49 18.44
CA THR A 589 9.80 38.55 19.84
C THR A 589 8.67 37.55 20.07
N ALA A 590 8.94 36.50 20.84
CA ALA A 590 7.98 35.45 21.12
C ALA A 590 8.26 34.74 22.46
N PHE A 591 7.21 34.19 23.08
CA PHE A 591 7.25 33.62 24.45
C PHE A 591 6.90 32.13 24.51
N GLY A 592 6.96 31.43 23.38
CA GLY A 592 6.61 30.02 23.26
C GLY A 592 7.62 29.06 23.92
N LYS A 593 7.53 27.78 23.54
CA LYS A 593 8.33 26.70 24.10
C LYS A 593 9.09 25.94 23.01
N ILE A 594 10.37 25.64 23.25
CA ILE A 594 11.20 24.76 22.42
C ILE A 594 11.75 23.66 23.33
N LEU A 595 11.27 22.42 23.15
CA LEU A 595 11.46 21.32 24.09
C LEU A 595 12.08 20.09 23.42
N ALA A 596 13.13 19.53 23.99
CA ALA A 596 13.68 18.23 23.62
C ALA A 596 14.03 17.45 24.89
N GLU A 597 13.00 17.13 25.67
CA GLU A 597 13.11 16.54 27.00
C GLU A 597 13.14 15.00 26.92
N GLY A 598 13.83 14.35 27.86
CA GLY A 598 13.81 12.90 27.99
C GLY A 598 12.45 12.38 28.45
N GLY A 599 12.06 11.20 27.97
CA GLY A 599 10.83 10.53 28.37
C GLY A 599 10.87 10.03 29.82
N THR A 600 9.78 10.21 30.55
CA THR A 600 9.61 9.69 31.91
C THR A 600 9.48 8.17 31.89
N GLY A 601 10.39 7.47 32.57
CA GLY A 601 10.29 6.03 32.78
C GLY A 601 9.83 5.69 34.19
N SER A 602 8.92 4.72 34.36
CA SER A 602 8.47 4.29 35.70
C SER A 602 9.60 3.67 36.54
N SER A 603 10.68 3.18 35.90
CA SER A 603 11.88 2.68 36.56
C SER A 603 13.11 3.58 36.34
N LYS A 604 13.40 3.92 35.07
CA LYS A 604 14.59 4.67 34.64
C LYS A 604 14.24 5.71 33.58
N GLY A 605 14.64 6.97 33.77
CA GLY A 605 14.37 8.05 32.83
C GLY A 605 15.26 8.04 31.57
N GLY A 606 14.74 8.59 30.47
CA GLY A 606 15.53 8.87 29.27
C GLY A 606 16.37 10.14 29.41
N GLY A 607 17.48 10.22 28.68
CA GLY A 607 18.31 11.41 28.63
C GLY A 607 17.66 12.55 27.83
N GLY A 608 18.00 13.80 28.15
CA GLY A 608 17.58 14.97 27.37
C GLY A 608 18.11 14.96 25.94
N GLY A 609 17.47 15.71 25.06
CA GLY A 609 17.80 15.84 23.64
C GLY A 609 18.79 16.95 23.34
N ARG A 610 18.82 17.41 22.09
CA ARG A 610 19.71 18.48 21.63
C ARG A 610 18.93 19.57 20.93
N ILE A 611 19.15 20.83 21.31
CA ILE A 611 18.56 22.00 20.66
C ILE A 611 19.68 22.90 20.13
N ALA A 612 19.65 23.23 18.84
CA ALA A 612 20.50 24.23 18.22
C ALA A 612 19.67 25.32 17.54
N LEU A 613 19.89 26.57 17.95
CA LEU A 613 19.29 27.77 17.38
C LEU A 613 20.38 28.66 16.80
N ARG A 614 20.33 28.91 15.48
CA ARG A 614 21.28 29.76 14.78
C ARG A 614 20.56 30.94 14.12
N TYR A 615 21.13 32.13 14.28
CA TYR A 615 20.61 33.36 13.73
C TYR A 615 21.69 34.19 13.03
N GLU A 616 21.32 34.89 11.97
CA GLU A 616 22.24 35.77 11.22
C GLU A 616 22.28 37.18 11.80
N THR A 617 21.13 37.75 12.16
CA THR A 617 21.01 39.18 12.48
C THR A 617 20.57 39.47 13.90
N SER A 618 19.54 38.80 14.40
CA SER A 618 18.97 39.07 15.72
C SER A 618 18.27 37.86 16.31
N ASP A 619 18.24 37.83 17.63
CA ASP A 619 17.61 36.78 18.40
C ASP A 619 16.77 37.36 19.54
N LEU A 620 15.48 37.58 19.26
CA LEU A 620 14.53 38.17 20.19
C LEU A 620 13.63 37.14 20.88
N PHE A 621 13.93 35.84 20.73
CA PHE A 621 13.16 34.79 21.39
C PHE A 621 13.40 34.80 22.91
N ALA A 622 12.33 35.01 23.67
CA ALA A 622 12.32 35.13 25.13
C ALA A 622 11.49 34.02 25.82
N GLY A 623 11.06 33.01 25.05
CA GLY A 623 10.33 31.85 25.55
C GLY A 623 11.21 30.82 26.27
N THR A 624 10.60 29.69 26.63
CA THR A 624 11.30 28.59 27.33
C THR A 624 12.03 27.69 26.35
N ILE A 625 13.30 27.39 26.61
CA ILE A 625 14.07 26.35 25.93
C ILE A 625 14.44 25.29 26.97
N SER A 626 14.06 24.02 26.74
CA SER A 626 14.27 22.95 27.71
C SER A 626 14.79 21.66 27.06
N VAL A 627 15.81 21.07 27.68
CA VAL A 627 16.41 19.78 27.32
C VAL A 627 16.55 18.89 28.56
N THR A 628 15.58 18.98 29.48
CA THR A 628 15.64 18.25 30.76
C THR A 628 15.61 16.74 30.56
N ASN A 629 16.01 16.03 31.60
CA ASN A 629 15.91 14.58 31.65
C ASN A 629 14.45 14.13 31.88
N GLY A 630 14.16 12.87 31.58
CA GLY A 630 12.90 12.26 32.00
C GLY A 630 12.93 11.85 33.48
N GLY A 631 11.83 12.09 34.21
CA GLY A 631 11.72 11.76 35.65
C GLY A 631 10.40 11.10 36.06
N THR A 632 10.51 9.95 36.75
CA THR A 632 10.08 9.63 38.14
C THR A 632 10.26 8.12 38.33
N GLY A 633 11.48 7.71 38.66
CA GLY A 633 11.90 6.33 38.89
C GLY A 633 13.19 6.32 39.73
N SER A 634 13.81 5.16 39.94
CA SER A 634 14.99 5.03 40.83
C SER A 634 16.21 5.85 40.42
N ASN A 635 16.40 6.16 39.12
CA ASN A 635 17.47 7.01 38.57
C ASN A 635 16.93 7.91 37.44
N THR A 636 17.40 9.15 37.35
CA THR A 636 17.08 10.11 36.27
C THR A 636 18.13 10.07 35.15
N GLY A 637 17.72 10.36 33.91
CA GLY A 637 18.67 10.53 32.80
C GLY A 637 19.56 11.77 32.97
N GLY A 638 20.57 11.92 32.13
CA GLY A 638 21.35 13.15 31.99
C GLY A 638 20.57 14.24 31.25
N VAL A 639 20.85 15.50 31.56
CA VAL A 639 20.34 16.65 30.81
C VAL A 639 20.97 16.72 29.42
N GLY A 640 20.22 17.27 28.46
CA GLY A 640 20.66 17.46 27.09
C GLY A 640 21.50 18.73 26.86
N THR A 641 21.64 19.14 25.60
CA THR A 641 22.45 20.31 25.21
C THR A 641 21.63 21.40 24.51
N ILE A 642 21.90 22.66 24.82
CA ILE A 642 21.39 23.83 24.09
C ILE A 642 22.57 24.58 23.47
N TYR A 643 22.53 24.81 22.16
CA TYR A 643 23.48 25.62 21.41
C TYR A 643 22.75 26.82 20.80
N ARG A 644 23.26 28.04 21.03
CA ARG A 644 22.65 29.30 20.59
C ARG A 644 23.77 30.27 20.20
N ALA A 645 23.91 30.59 18.91
CA ALA A 645 25.04 31.38 18.41
C ALA A 645 24.73 32.20 17.14
N GLY A 646 25.44 33.33 16.98
CA GLY A 646 25.52 34.12 15.74
C GLY A 646 26.80 33.80 14.93
N SER A 647 26.76 33.92 13.60
CA SER A 647 27.77 33.40 12.67
C SER A 647 28.94 34.38 12.37
N GLY A 648 30.01 34.37 13.17
CA GLY A 648 31.14 35.33 13.06
C GLY A 648 32.41 34.90 12.28
N GLY A 649 32.46 33.74 11.62
CA GLY A 649 33.61 33.30 10.79
C GLY A 649 33.29 33.30 9.29
N TYR A 650 34.31 33.42 8.42
CA TYR A 650 34.12 33.12 6.99
C TYR A 650 33.93 31.61 6.85
N THR A 651 32.83 31.26 6.24
CA THR A 651 32.37 29.88 6.15
C THR A 651 32.91 29.27 4.88
N LEU A 652 33.79 28.28 5.01
CA LEU A 652 34.14 27.37 3.92
C LEU A 652 33.23 26.15 4.01
N VAL A 653 32.44 25.91 2.97
CA VAL A 653 31.66 24.68 2.87
C VAL A 653 32.36 23.74 1.89
N VAL A 654 32.86 22.60 2.38
CA VAL A 654 33.43 21.55 1.52
C VAL A 654 32.36 20.50 1.25
N ARG A 655 32.07 20.26 -0.03
CA ARG A 655 31.03 19.35 -0.50
C ARG A 655 31.60 18.39 -1.53
N GLY A 656 30.99 17.22 -1.62
CA GLY A 656 31.17 16.30 -2.74
C GLY A 656 29.92 16.33 -3.60
N GLU A 657 30.09 16.36 -4.91
CA GLU A 657 29.01 16.31 -5.89
C GLU A 657 29.17 15.04 -6.72
N PRO A 658 28.18 14.12 -6.75
CA PRO A 658 26.89 14.20 -6.06
C PRO A 658 26.96 13.90 -4.55
N ALA A 659 28.04 13.27 -4.07
CA ALA A 659 28.23 12.93 -2.66
C ALA A 659 29.71 13.00 -2.27
N ARG A 660 29.97 12.99 -0.96
CA ARG A 660 31.33 12.92 -0.41
C ARG A 660 31.92 11.52 -0.55
N HIS A 661 33.18 11.46 -0.97
CA HIS A 661 33.97 10.23 -1.06
C HIS A 661 35.37 10.48 -0.50
N GLU A 662 35.88 9.53 0.29
CA GLU A 662 37.11 9.65 1.10
C GLU A 662 37.11 10.86 2.04
N ALA A 663 38.22 11.15 2.73
CA ALA A 663 38.39 12.37 3.51
C ALA A 663 39.24 13.38 2.72
N ALA A 664 38.74 14.60 2.56
CA ALA A 664 39.55 15.69 2.02
C ALA A 664 40.50 16.21 3.12
N SER A 665 41.72 16.61 2.73
CA SER A 665 42.75 17.05 3.68
C SER A 665 43.43 18.33 3.23
N PRO A 666 43.57 19.34 4.12
CA PRO A 666 43.32 19.29 5.57
C PRO A 666 41.87 19.63 5.99
N TYR A 667 41.00 20.03 5.05
CA TYR A 667 39.63 20.46 5.36
C TYR A 667 38.62 19.46 4.80
N ASP A 668 38.19 18.53 5.64
CA ASP A 668 37.26 17.47 5.24
C ASP A 668 35.87 18.00 4.83
N TYR A 669 34.97 17.16 4.35
CA TYR A 669 33.60 17.57 4.03
C TYR A 669 32.87 18.16 5.24
N GLY A 670 32.22 19.32 5.04
CA GLY A 670 31.50 20.01 6.11
C GLY A 670 31.66 21.51 6.06
N THR A 671 31.18 22.16 7.11
CA THR A 671 31.25 23.62 7.27
C THR A 671 32.42 23.94 8.18
N HIS A 672 33.40 24.67 7.67
CA HIS A 672 34.61 25.07 8.38
C HIS A 672 34.66 26.57 8.56
N CYS A 673 35.09 27.00 9.73
CA CYS A 673 35.38 28.41 9.98
C CYS A 673 36.83 28.68 9.61
N ILE A 674 37.05 29.44 8.54
CA ILE A 674 38.39 29.82 8.08
C ILE A 674 38.56 31.34 8.22
N GLY A 675 39.76 31.77 8.57
CA GLY A 675 40.09 33.20 8.63
C GLY A 675 39.96 33.85 7.25
N ALA A 676 39.35 35.03 7.18
CA ALA A 676 39.29 35.82 5.96
C ALA A 676 40.72 36.12 5.44
N GLY A 677 40.94 35.98 4.14
CA GLY A 677 42.21 36.22 3.45
C GLY A 677 43.21 35.06 3.46
N LEU A 678 42.89 33.91 4.07
CA LEU A 678 43.79 32.74 4.07
C LEU A 678 43.71 31.96 2.74
N THR A 679 44.85 31.50 2.24
CA THR A 679 44.91 30.54 1.13
C THR A 679 44.68 29.14 1.65
N VAL A 680 43.68 28.48 1.08
CA VAL A 680 43.30 27.10 1.34
C VAL A 680 43.91 26.21 0.25
N THR A 681 44.57 25.13 0.65
CA THR A 681 44.98 24.03 -0.23
C THR A 681 44.36 22.76 0.31
N ASP A 682 43.50 22.12 -0.46
CA ASP A 682 42.76 20.92 -0.07
C ASP A 682 42.96 19.82 -1.13
N THR A 683 43.10 18.58 -0.70
CA THR A 683 43.48 17.46 -1.57
C THR A 683 42.63 16.22 -1.34
N ILE A 684 42.44 15.43 -2.41
CA ILE A 684 41.64 14.21 -2.38
C ILE A 684 42.26 13.09 -3.25
N PRO A 685 41.98 11.80 -3.00
CA PRO A 685 42.39 10.71 -3.89
C PRO A 685 41.66 10.74 -5.25
N VAL A 686 42.29 10.22 -6.31
CA VAL A 686 41.69 10.14 -7.66
C VAL A 686 40.64 9.03 -7.78
N VAL A 687 40.85 7.93 -7.08
CA VAL A 687 39.90 6.81 -6.98
C VAL A 687 39.60 6.58 -5.51
N ALA A 688 38.33 6.31 -5.21
CA ALA A 688 37.82 6.08 -3.86
C ALA A 688 36.94 4.83 -3.82
N GLU A 689 36.95 4.15 -2.67
CA GLU A 689 36.03 3.05 -2.30
C GLU A 689 35.88 1.96 -3.39
N GLN A 690 36.99 1.55 -4.01
CA GLN A 690 36.98 0.61 -5.13
C GLN A 690 36.56 -0.81 -4.71
N THR A 691 35.59 -1.35 -5.45
CA THR A 691 35.19 -2.77 -5.41
C THR A 691 35.61 -3.48 -6.72
N ALA A 692 35.25 -4.75 -6.88
CA ALA A 692 35.51 -5.50 -8.12
C ALA A 692 34.76 -4.94 -9.35
N THR A 693 33.68 -4.18 -9.16
CA THR A 693 32.76 -3.79 -10.25
C THR A 693 32.33 -2.32 -10.24
N THR A 694 32.51 -1.60 -9.13
CA THR A 694 32.20 -0.16 -8.97
C THR A 694 33.36 0.56 -8.30
N ARG A 695 33.66 1.79 -8.72
CA ARG A 695 34.59 2.70 -8.03
C ARG A 695 34.13 4.15 -8.17
N PHE A 696 34.48 5.02 -7.23
CA PHE A 696 34.30 6.46 -7.38
C PHE A 696 35.54 7.08 -8.01
N TYR A 697 35.33 8.04 -8.90
CA TYR A 697 36.37 8.68 -9.68
C TYR A 697 36.22 10.20 -9.59
N CYS A 698 37.26 10.89 -9.11
CA CYS A 698 37.26 12.35 -9.02
C CYS A 698 37.58 12.94 -10.40
N VAL A 699 36.62 13.68 -10.96
CA VAL A 699 36.76 14.35 -12.28
C VAL A 699 37.21 15.80 -12.16
N GLY A 700 37.30 16.34 -10.94
CA GLY A 700 37.81 17.68 -10.67
C GLY A 700 37.15 18.35 -9.48
N TRP A 701 37.20 19.68 -9.44
CA TRP A 701 36.61 20.50 -8.39
C TRP A 701 36.18 21.88 -8.90
N HIS A 702 35.32 22.56 -8.15
CA HIS A 702 35.00 23.97 -8.36
C HIS A 702 34.75 24.71 -7.05
N ILE A 703 34.95 26.03 -7.07
CA ILE A 703 34.62 26.94 -5.97
C ILE A 703 33.48 27.86 -6.40
N THR A 704 32.48 28.03 -5.55
CA THR A 704 31.42 29.04 -5.73
C THR A 704 31.32 29.95 -4.52
N ASN A 705 30.81 31.17 -4.72
CA ASN A 705 30.44 32.06 -3.63
C ASN A 705 28.96 31.92 -3.24
N ALA A 706 28.51 32.75 -2.30
CA ALA A 706 27.12 32.81 -1.84
C ALA A 706 26.07 32.97 -2.95
N ALA A 707 26.42 33.63 -4.07
CA ALA A 707 25.54 33.83 -5.21
C ALA A 707 25.60 32.67 -6.24
N GLY A 708 26.34 31.60 -5.94
CA GLY A 708 26.56 30.47 -6.85
C GLY A 708 27.48 30.80 -8.03
N MET A 709 28.16 31.94 -8.02
CA MET A 709 29.09 32.30 -9.10
C MET A 709 30.40 31.52 -8.96
N LEU A 710 30.86 30.94 -10.08
CA LEU A 710 32.12 30.22 -10.16
C LEU A 710 33.31 31.16 -9.90
N LYS A 711 34.17 30.79 -8.95
CA LYS A 711 35.39 31.52 -8.57
C LYS A 711 36.66 30.83 -9.04
N ALA A 712 36.67 29.49 -8.98
CA ALA A 712 37.79 28.68 -9.45
C ALA A 712 37.30 27.27 -9.83
N SER A 713 38.05 26.56 -10.64
CA SER A 713 37.82 25.14 -10.95
C SER A 713 39.10 24.47 -11.43
N GLY A 714 39.17 23.15 -11.27
CA GLY A 714 40.27 22.34 -11.78
C GLY A 714 39.84 20.90 -12.07
N THR A 715 40.66 20.17 -12.81
CA THR A 715 40.48 18.73 -13.10
C THR A 715 41.44 17.84 -12.30
N SER A 716 42.34 18.44 -11.52
CA SER A 716 43.24 17.74 -10.60
C SER A 716 42.50 17.29 -9.34
N THR A 717 43.16 16.51 -8.50
CA THR A 717 42.68 16.14 -7.17
C THR A 717 43.25 17.03 -6.06
N GLN A 718 43.66 18.25 -6.41
CA GLN A 718 44.17 19.29 -5.50
C GLN A 718 43.52 20.63 -5.84
N ALA A 719 42.81 21.20 -4.87
CA ALA A 719 42.15 22.50 -4.93
C ALA A 719 42.97 23.55 -4.18
N VAL A 720 43.22 24.70 -4.81
CA VAL A 720 43.97 25.81 -4.22
C VAL A 720 43.21 27.11 -4.48
N PHE A 721 42.83 27.84 -3.43
CA PHE A 721 42.05 29.09 -3.52
C PHE A 721 42.21 29.97 -2.27
N THR A 722 41.76 31.23 -2.30
CA THR A 722 41.83 32.16 -1.15
C THR A 722 40.44 32.44 -0.58
N MET A 723 40.32 32.53 0.75
CA MET A 723 39.08 32.86 1.47
C MET A 723 38.78 34.37 1.43
N ASP A 724 38.38 34.89 0.27
CA ASP A 724 38.09 36.29 0.03
C ASP A 724 36.60 36.67 0.16
N GLU A 725 35.69 35.69 0.16
CA GLU A 725 34.24 35.86 0.30
C GLU A 725 33.63 34.92 1.37
N ASN A 726 32.44 35.26 1.87
CA ASN A 726 31.73 34.50 2.90
C ASN A 726 30.28 34.21 2.50
N PRO A 727 29.85 32.94 2.40
CA PRO A 727 30.67 31.72 2.35
C PRO A 727 31.38 31.53 1.00
N LEU A 728 32.43 30.70 1.00
CA LEU A 728 32.92 30.00 -0.19
C LEU A 728 32.56 28.52 -0.09
N THR A 729 32.19 27.90 -1.22
CA THR A 729 31.87 26.47 -1.30
C THR A 729 32.87 25.78 -2.23
N LEU A 730 33.68 24.87 -1.69
CA LEU A 730 34.47 23.92 -2.47
C LEU A 730 33.63 22.69 -2.78
N VAL A 731 33.56 22.32 -4.04
CA VAL A 731 32.86 21.13 -4.52
C VAL A 731 33.85 20.22 -5.21
N TRP A 732 34.09 19.04 -4.64
CA TRP A 732 34.77 17.93 -5.31
C TRP A 732 33.79 17.22 -6.23
N LYS A 733 34.10 17.15 -7.53
CA LYS A 733 33.28 16.51 -8.55
C LYS A 733 33.64 15.03 -8.62
N TRP A 734 32.74 14.20 -8.15
CA TRP A 734 32.81 12.76 -8.18
C TRP A 734 31.86 12.19 -9.23
N THR A 735 32.27 11.10 -9.85
CA THR A 735 31.39 10.26 -10.65
C THR A 735 31.66 8.80 -10.31
N ASN A 736 30.70 7.95 -10.64
CA ASN A 736 30.93 6.51 -10.61
C ASN A 736 31.69 6.08 -11.87
N GLN A 737 32.50 5.05 -11.72
CA GLN A 737 32.92 4.20 -12.81
C GLN A 737 32.41 2.79 -12.55
N PHE A 738 31.90 2.18 -13.62
CA PHE A 738 31.30 0.87 -13.59
C PHE A 738 32.06 -0.05 -14.54
N TYR A 739 32.30 -1.27 -14.08
CA TYR A 739 32.94 -2.28 -14.91
C TYR A 739 31.91 -2.94 -15.85
N LEU A 740 32.22 -2.97 -17.15
CA LEU A 740 31.52 -3.79 -18.14
C LEU A 740 32.32 -5.07 -18.34
N ASN A 741 31.67 -6.22 -18.17
CA ASN A 741 32.17 -7.52 -18.56
C ASN A 741 31.31 -8.06 -19.70
N ALA A 742 31.85 -8.17 -20.91
CA ALA A 742 31.10 -8.62 -22.08
C ALA A 742 31.74 -9.85 -22.73
N ALA A 743 30.93 -10.84 -23.10
CA ALA A 743 31.39 -12.08 -23.72
C ALA A 743 30.43 -12.58 -24.82
N ALA A 744 30.92 -13.49 -25.67
CA ALA A 744 30.10 -14.30 -26.57
C ALA A 744 30.20 -15.77 -26.15
N ALA A 745 29.07 -16.47 -26.11
CA ALA A 745 29.01 -17.91 -25.93
C ALA A 745 29.45 -18.64 -27.22
N THR A 746 29.60 -19.96 -27.15
CA THR A 746 29.96 -20.80 -28.30
C THR A 746 29.01 -20.58 -29.49
N ASN A 747 29.54 -20.70 -30.72
CA ASN A 747 28.83 -20.51 -32.00
C ASN A 747 28.54 -19.04 -32.37
N GLY A 748 29.29 -18.12 -31.77
CA GLY A 748 29.41 -16.75 -32.24
C GLY A 748 30.52 -15.98 -31.53
N THR A 749 30.68 -14.71 -31.89
CA THR A 749 31.74 -13.82 -31.41
C THR A 749 31.22 -12.42 -31.14
N LEU A 750 31.98 -11.62 -30.39
CA LEU A 750 31.75 -10.18 -30.31
C LEU A 750 32.51 -9.48 -31.44
N SER A 751 31.90 -8.48 -32.07
CA SER A 751 32.55 -7.68 -33.12
C SER A 751 33.81 -6.93 -32.62
N ALA A 752 33.86 -6.59 -31.33
CA ALA A 752 35.01 -6.06 -30.59
C ALA A 752 34.80 -6.37 -29.09
N ASP A 753 35.86 -6.40 -28.27
CA ASP A 753 35.75 -6.55 -26.80
C ASP A 753 35.52 -5.20 -26.13
N PRO A 754 34.33 -4.92 -25.56
CA PRO A 754 34.02 -3.66 -24.90
C PRO A 754 34.31 -3.66 -23.39
N SER A 755 34.92 -4.73 -22.85
CA SER A 755 35.08 -4.91 -21.40
C SER A 755 36.06 -3.90 -20.78
N GLY A 756 35.71 -3.34 -19.61
CA GLY A 756 36.57 -2.36 -18.90
C GLY A 756 35.82 -1.42 -17.96
N TRP A 757 36.57 -0.49 -17.33
CA TRP A 757 36.00 0.58 -16.48
C TRP A 757 35.49 1.73 -17.33
N HIS A 758 34.19 2.03 -17.22
CA HIS A 758 33.53 3.10 -17.95
C HIS A 758 32.94 4.14 -17.01
N THR A 759 33.05 5.42 -17.36
CA THR A 759 32.47 6.53 -16.59
C THR A 759 30.95 6.49 -16.63
N ASN A 760 30.32 6.80 -15.50
CA ASN A 760 28.87 6.88 -15.36
C ASN A 760 28.22 7.67 -16.51
N GLY A 761 27.23 7.09 -17.18
CA GLY A 761 26.50 7.70 -18.29
C GLY A 761 27.11 7.52 -19.69
N VAL A 762 28.33 6.98 -19.81
CA VAL A 762 28.91 6.63 -21.12
C VAL A 762 28.09 5.49 -21.75
N THR A 763 27.74 5.63 -23.02
CA THR A 763 27.08 4.57 -23.79
C THR A 763 28.12 3.71 -24.49
N VAL A 764 28.07 2.40 -24.26
CA VAL A 764 28.95 1.40 -24.88
C VAL A 764 28.13 0.54 -25.84
N GLN A 765 28.65 0.31 -27.05
CA GLN A 765 28.03 -0.56 -28.05
C GLN A 765 28.55 -2.00 -27.90
N CYS A 766 27.64 -2.97 -27.89
CA CYS A 766 27.94 -4.39 -27.90
C CYS A 766 27.27 -5.06 -29.10
N THR A 767 28.05 -5.66 -30.00
CA THR A 767 27.54 -6.31 -31.22
C THR A 767 27.98 -7.76 -31.26
N ALA A 768 26.99 -8.66 -31.32
CA ALA A 768 27.17 -10.10 -31.43
C ALA A 768 27.05 -10.56 -32.89
N MET A 769 27.97 -11.43 -33.31
CA MET A 769 28.01 -12.02 -34.65
C MET A 769 27.85 -13.53 -34.53
N ALA A 770 26.84 -14.09 -35.20
CA ALA A 770 26.61 -15.54 -35.21
C ALA A 770 27.53 -16.23 -36.21
N ASP A 771 28.03 -17.41 -35.86
CA ASP A 771 28.76 -18.26 -36.78
C ASP A 771 27.81 -18.90 -37.82
N SER A 772 28.35 -19.38 -38.94
CA SER A 772 27.56 -20.02 -40.00
C SER A 772 26.72 -21.19 -39.47
N GLY A 773 25.41 -21.20 -39.77
CA GLY A 773 24.45 -22.21 -39.31
C GLY A 773 23.70 -21.85 -38.02
N TYR A 774 24.12 -20.77 -37.35
CA TYR A 774 23.52 -20.27 -36.12
C TYR A 774 22.89 -18.90 -36.34
N GLU A 775 21.93 -18.56 -35.50
CA GLU A 775 21.37 -17.21 -35.39
C GLU A 775 21.57 -16.68 -33.97
N PHE A 776 21.70 -15.35 -33.87
CA PHE A 776 21.71 -14.68 -32.58
C PHE A 776 20.39 -14.99 -31.87
N LEU A 777 20.49 -15.60 -30.70
CA LEU A 777 19.31 -15.94 -29.90
C LEU A 777 18.97 -14.76 -29.01
N ARG A 778 19.94 -14.32 -28.20
CA ARG A 778 19.77 -13.20 -27.26
C ARG A 778 21.06 -12.78 -26.58
N TRP A 779 21.04 -11.61 -25.98
CA TRP A 779 21.92 -11.23 -24.87
C TRP A 779 21.35 -11.73 -23.55
N ASN A 780 22.24 -12.15 -22.65
CA ASN A 780 21.95 -12.37 -21.24
C ASN A 780 22.72 -11.33 -20.42
N GLY A 781 22.05 -10.71 -19.46
CA GLY A 781 22.64 -9.75 -18.55
C GLY A 781 21.60 -9.16 -17.61
N ASN A 782 22.03 -8.80 -16.40
CA ASN A 782 21.13 -8.45 -15.31
C ASN A 782 20.32 -7.16 -15.52
N ASP A 783 20.66 -6.33 -16.52
CA ASP A 783 20.15 -4.95 -16.64
C ASP A 783 19.91 -4.47 -18.08
N ILE A 784 19.54 -5.37 -18.98
CA ILE A 784 19.08 -5.02 -20.34
C ILE A 784 17.59 -5.31 -20.46
N THR A 785 16.86 -4.48 -21.22
CA THR A 785 15.42 -4.71 -21.42
C THR A 785 15.17 -6.01 -22.20
N PRO A 786 14.01 -6.66 -22.04
CA PRO A 786 13.66 -7.83 -22.84
C PRO A 786 13.68 -7.56 -24.36
N ALA A 787 13.44 -6.31 -24.78
CA ALA A 787 13.55 -5.91 -26.18
C ALA A 787 15.02 -5.86 -26.64
N GLN A 788 15.89 -5.18 -25.88
CA GLN A 788 17.33 -5.14 -26.16
C GLN A 788 17.95 -6.54 -26.14
N ALA A 789 17.50 -7.42 -25.25
CA ALA A 789 18.00 -8.79 -25.19
C ALA A 789 17.85 -9.54 -26.53
N LEU A 790 16.89 -9.17 -27.39
CA LEU A 790 16.63 -9.82 -28.67
C LEU A 790 17.29 -9.11 -29.87
N GLU A 791 18.03 -8.03 -29.64
CA GLU A 791 18.77 -7.31 -30.68
C GLU A 791 20.23 -7.78 -30.73
N SER A 792 20.73 -8.15 -31.91
CA SER A 792 22.12 -8.61 -32.08
C SER A 792 23.15 -7.51 -31.84
N SER A 793 22.74 -6.24 -31.90
CA SER A 793 23.55 -5.07 -31.54
C SER A 793 22.79 -4.22 -30.54
N ILE A 794 23.38 -4.01 -29.35
CA ILE A 794 22.76 -3.26 -28.26
C ILE A 794 23.66 -2.11 -27.80
N SER A 795 23.01 -1.02 -27.40
CA SER A 795 23.65 0.11 -26.72
C SER A 795 23.34 0.05 -25.24
N VAL A 796 24.37 -0.03 -24.39
CA VAL A 796 24.22 -0.03 -22.93
C VAL A 796 24.80 1.23 -22.33
N VAL A 797 23.99 1.94 -21.54
CA VAL A 797 24.47 3.08 -20.74
C VAL A 797 25.14 2.54 -19.48
N MET A 798 26.37 2.95 -19.21
CA MET A 798 27.12 2.54 -18.03
C MET A 798 26.68 3.39 -16.83
N ASP A 799 25.53 3.06 -16.26
CA ASP A 799 24.93 3.68 -15.06
C ASP A 799 24.93 2.74 -13.84
N ARG A 800 25.42 1.52 -14.04
CA ARG A 800 25.67 0.47 -13.05
C ARG A 800 26.67 -0.55 -13.64
N PRO A 801 27.27 -1.44 -12.84
CA PRO A 801 28.08 -2.53 -13.39
C PRO A 801 27.25 -3.45 -14.25
N ARG A 802 27.85 -3.99 -15.33
CA ARG A 802 27.14 -4.83 -16.29
C ARG A 802 27.93 -6.09 -16.62
N ASN A 803 27.23 -7.21 -16.67
CA ASN A 803 27.74 -8.48 -17.17
C ASN A 803 26.85 -8.93 -18.33
N LEU A 804 27.41 -9.01 -19.53
CA LEU A 804 26.68 -9.30 -20.77
C LEU A 804 27.28 -10.53 -21.45
N THR A 805 26.45 -11.47 -21.86
CA THR A 805 26.87 -12.63 -22.65
C THR A 805 25.92 -12.83 -23.82
N ALA A 806 26.43 -12.81 -25.05
CA ALA A 806 25.65 -13.14 -26.25
C ALA A 806 25.51 -14.65 -26.41
N TYR A 807 24.29 -15.12 -26.64
CA TYR A 807 23.96 -16.52 -26.89
C TYR A 807 23.40 -16.72 -28.30
N PHE A 808 23.66 -17.89 -28.86
CA PHE A 808 23.30 -18.26 -30.23
C PHE A 808 22.54 -19.59 -30.22
N CYS A 809 21.60 -19.76 -31.16
CA CYS A 809 20.89 -21.02 -31.38
C CYS A 809 21.03 -21.48 -32.83
N ASP A 810 20.77 -22.76 -33.09
CA ASP A 810 20.76 -23.26 -34.46
C ASP A 810 19.57 -22.68 -35.25
N THR A 811 19.76 -22.45 -36.54
CA THR A 811 18.72 -21.96 -37.46
C THR A 811 17.64 -23.00 -37.78
N GLY A 812 17.85 -24.26 -37.37
CA GLY A 812 16.95 -25.39 -37.59
C GLY A 812 15.92 -25.62 -36.48
N ALA A 813 15.05 -26.62 -36.69
CA ALA A 813 14.14 -27.17 -35.69
C ALA A 813 14.77 -28.37 -34.98
N THR A 814 16.05 -28.28 -34.60
CA THR A 814 16.79 -29.40 -34.01
C THR A 814 16.15 -29.78 -32.68
N SER A 815 15.62 -31.00 -32.59
CA SER A 815 15.06 -31.50 -31.33
C SER A 815 16.17 -31.72 -30.32
N ARG A 816 15.93 -31.28 -29.07
CA ARG A 816 16.93 -31.38 -28.00
C ARG A 816 16.35 -32.00 -26.75
N ALA A 817 17.15 -32.82 -26.08
CA ALA A 817 16.77 -33.48 -24.85
C ALA A 817 17.59 -32.93 -23.67
N TRP A 818 16.93 -32.65 -22.55
CA TRP A 818 17.56 -32.27 -21.29
C TRP A 818 17.71 -33.49 -20.38
N THR A 819 18.91 -33.68 -19.82
CA THR A 819 19.20 -34.75 -18.85
C THR A 819 19.97 -34.26 -17.60
N GLY A 820 20.31 -32.98 -17.53
CA GLY A 820 21.18 -32.40 -16.50
C GLY A 820 20.46 -31.69 -15.34
N ILE A 821 21.22 -30.92 -14.58
CA ILE A 821 20.74 -30.00 -13.53
C ILE A 821 21.25 -28.59 -13.87
N GLY A 822 20.38 -27.59 -13.90
CA GLY A 822 20.79 -26.21 -14.14
C GLY A 822 19.73 -25.36 -14.85
N ASN A 823 20.19 -24.24 -15.40
CA ASN A 823 19.35 -23.27 -16.10
C ASN A 823 19.05 -23.72 -17.53
N TRP A 824 17.84 -23.48 -18.05
CA TRP A 824 17.45 -23.77 -19.44
C TRP A 824 18.49 -23.32 -20.48
N PHE A 825 19.17 -22.20 -20.23
CA PHE A 825 20.18 -21.63 -21.12
C PHE A 825 21.59 -22.25 -20.97
N SER A 826 21.78 -23.34 -20.22
CA SER A 826 23.05 -24.09 -20.14
C SER A 826 23.22 -25.01 -21.36
N PRO A 827 24.03 -24.65 -22.38
CA PRO A 827 24.08 -25.38 -23.65
C PRO A 827 24.59 -26.83 -23.50
N THR A 828 25.45 -27.09 -22.51
CA THR A 828 26.03 -28.41 -22.25
C THR A 828 25.05 -29.41 -21.63
N ASN A 829 23.92 -28.95 -21.10
CA ASN A 829 22.89 -29.81 -20.51
C ASN A 829 21.87 -30.33 -21.53
N TRP A 830 21.95 -29.84 -22.77
CA TRP A 830 21.16 -30.29 -23.90
C TRP A 830 21.90 -31.35 -24.70
N ASN A 831 21.15 -32.31 -25.25
CA ASN A 831 21.65 -33.30 -26.19
C ASN A 831 20.81 -33.27 -27.48
N PRO A 832 21.39 -32.94 -28.66
CA PRO A 832 22.78 -32.47 -28.83
C PRO A 832 23.07 -31.15 -28.07
N PRO A 833 24.34 -30.84 -27.74
CA PRO A 833 24.71 -29.59 -27.04
C PRO A 833 24.30 -28.32 -27.79
N GLY A 834 23.78 -27.33 -27.08
CA GLY A 834 23.28 -26.06 -27.61
C GLY A 834 21.89 -25.70 -27.08
N ILE A 835 21.57 -24.41 -27.01
CA ILE A 835 20.29 -23.92 -26.51
C ILE A 835 19.19 -24.18 -27.56
N PRO A 836 18.01 -24.71 -27.19
CA PRO A 836 16.90 -24.92 -28.13
C PRO A 836 16.42 -23.63 -28.79
N SER A 837 16.17 -23.69 -30.10
CA SER A 837 15.54 -22.60 -30.85
C SER A 837 14.02 -22.54 -30.56
N PRO A 838 13.34 -21.43 -30.83
CA PRO A 838 11.88 -21.35 -30.73
C PRO A 838 11.11 -22.33 -31.61
N ARG A 839 11.79 -22.95 -32.59
CA ARG A 839 11.24 -23.94 -33.52
C ARG A 839 11.51 -25.38 -33.06
N ALA A 840 12.25 -25.57 -31.98
CA ALA A 840 12.66 -26.87 -31.52
C ALA A 840 11.54 -27.62 -30.79
N GLU A 841 11.50 -28.94 -30.99
CA GLU A 841 10.80 -29.88 -30.12
C GLU A 841 11.73 -30.26 -28.96
N VAL A 842 11.26 -30.03 -27.73
CA VAL A 842 12.10 -30.15 -26.53
C VAL A 842 11.57 -31.24 -25.60
N ALA A 843 12.49 -32.07 -25.11
CA ALA A 843 12.17 -33.15 -24.17
C ALA A 843 13.02 -33.08 -22.90
N LEU A 844 12.42 -32.80 -21.76
CA LEU A 844 13.06 -32.97 -20.46
C LEU A 844 12.94 -34.43 -20.05
N ARG A 845 14.02 -35.19 -20.25
CA ARG A 845 14.02 -36.64 -19.99
C ARG A 845 14.29 -36.98 -18.53
N SER A 846 15.18 -36.23 -17.88
CA SER A 846 15.55 -36.42 -16.48
C SER A 846 16.18 -35.15 -15.90
N GLY A 847 16.31 -35.08 -14.58
CA GLY A 847 17.02 -34.00 -13.91
C GLY A 847 16.17 -32.75 -13.70
N GLN A 848 16.79 -31.62 -13.37
CA GLN A 848 16.10 -30.37 -13.02
C GLN A 848 16.50 -29.25 -13.99
N CYS A 849 15.52 -28.66 -14.66
CA CYS A 849 15.70 -27.52 -15.54
C CYS A 849 15.02 -26.30 -14.93
N SER A 850 15.76 -25.21 -14.76
CA SER A 850 15.23 -23.95 -14.22
C SER A 850 15.01 -22.92 -15.34
N LEU A 851 13.81 -22.38 -15.41
CA LEU A 851 13.41 -21.24 -16.23
C LEU A 851 13.54 -19.98 -15.38
N THR A 852 14.55 -19.16 -15.68
CA THR A 852 14.71 -17.85 -15.04
C THR A 852 14.07 -16.73 -15.85
N GLU A 853 13.66 -17.03 -17.08
CA GLU A 853 13.17 -16.05 -18.05
C GLU A 853 12.16 -16.72 -19.00
N PRO A 854 11.30 -15.94 -19.69
CA PRO A 854 10.35 -16.49 -20.66
C PRO A 854 11.02 -17.31 -21.76
N VAL A 855 10.39 -18.43 -22.13
CA VAL A 855 10.88 -19.34 -23.17
C VAL A 855 9.74 -19.67 -24.14
N THR A 856 10.06 -19.67 -25.43
CA THR A 856 9.19 -20.17 -26.50
C THR A 856 9.87 -21.35 -27.18
N VAL A 857 9.14 -22.43 -27.41
CA VAL A 857 9.55 -23.61 -28.19
C VAL A 857 8.39 -24.12 -29.03
N ALA A 858 8.63 -25.00 -30.01
CA ALA A 858 7.55 -25.57 -30.80
C ALA A 858 6.70 -26.54 -29.95
N GLY A 859 7.35 -27.40 -29.19
CA GLY A 859 6.70 -28.34 -28.29
C GLY A 859 7.60 -28.72 -27.11
N LEU A 860 6.96 -29.10 -26.01
CA LEU A 860 7.60 -29.47 -24.75
C LEU A 860 7.05 -30.79 -24.23
N SER A 861 7.92 -31.73 -23.93
CA SER A 861 7.59 -32.93 -23.16
C SER A 861 8.45 -33.02 -21.90
N ILE A 862 7.81 -33.29 -20.76
CA ILE A 862 8.48 -33.46 -19.46
C ILE A 862 8.21 -34.89 -18.99
N SER A 863 9.24 -35.72 -18.95
CA SER A 863 9.15 -37.11 -18.49
C SER A 863 9.03 -37.20 -16.98
N ASN A 864 8.53 -38.34 -16.46
CA ASN A 864 8.27 -38.56 -15.03
C ASN A 864 9.46 -38.26 -14.10
N SER A 865 10.70 -38.47 -14.58
CA SER A 865 11.93 -38.24 -13.81
C SER A 865 12.52 -36.84 -13.97
N ALA A 866 11.81 -35.93 -14.64
CA ALA A 866 12.25 -34.56 -14.87
C ALA A 866 11.43 -33.55 -14.06
N THR A 867 12.10 -32.47 -13.66
CA THR A 867 11.49 -31.33 -12.97
C THR A 867 11.78 -30.04 -13.73
N LEU A 868 10.75 -29.24 -13.98
CA LEU A 868 10.85 -27.89 -14.50
C LEU A 868 10.57 -26.87 -13.39
N ILE A 869 11.48 -25.94 -13.16
CA ILE A 869 11.42 -24.95 -12.07
C ILE A 869 11.25 -23.55 -12.65
N PHE A 870 10.17 -22.84 -12.35
CA PHE A 870 10.00 -21.42 -12.65
C PHE A 870 10.65 -20.59 -11.54
N ASN A 871 11.67 -19.82 -11.88
CA ASN A 871 12.42 -18.98 -10.94
C ASN A 871 12.46 -17.54 -11.45
N GLY A 872 11.39 -16.80 -11.17
CA GLY A 872 11.29 -15.38 -11.52
C GLY A 872 12.03 -14.53 -10.50
N THR A 873 12.86 -13.61 -10.96
CA THR A 873 13.38 -12.53 -10.11
C THR A 873 12.44 -11.32 -10.21
N ALA A 874 12.10 -10.74 -9.06
CA ALA A 874 11.18 -9.60 -8.92
C ALA A 874 11.64 -8.30 -9.61
N TYR A 875 12.80 -8.31 -10.28
CA TYR A 875 13.53 -7.09 -10.62
C TYR A 875 12.96 -6.34 -11.84
N TYR A 876 12.07 -6.95 -12.64
CA TYR A 876 11.54 -6.31 -13.86
C TYR A 876 10.04 -6.47 -14.14
N GLY A 877 9.25 -7.03 -13.22
CA GLY A 877 7.80 -7.17 -13.43
C GLY A 877 7.40 -8.08 -14.60
N THR A 878 8.31 -8.89 -15.13
CA THR A 878 8.03 -9.90 -16.17
C THR A 878 7.86 -11.27 -15.53
N ASN A 879 6.63 -11.75 -15.47
CA ASN A 879 6.34 -13.12 -15.06
C ASN A 879 6.98 -14.09 -16.06
N VAL A 880 7.78 -15.04 -15.58
CA VAL A 880 8.38 -16.10 -16.41
C VAL A 880 7.26 -16.95 -17.01
N CYS A 881 7.09 -16.92 -18.33
CA CYS A 881 6.12 -17.75 -19.03
C CYS A 881 6.81 -18.74 -19.96
N LEU A 882 6.28 -19.98 -20.00
CA LEU A 882 6.65 -20.94 -21.03
C LEU A 882 5.54 -21.01 -22.08
N GLN A 883 5.92 -20.80 -23.33
CA GLN A 883 5.04 -20.87 -24.49
C GLN A 883 5.45 -22.02 -25.39
N ALA A 884 4.52 -22.91 -25.69
CA ALA A 884 4.71 -23.93 -26.71
C ALA A 884 3.37 -24.30 -27.35
N ARG A 885 3.38 -24.78 -28.60
CA ARG A 885 2.14 -25.28 -29.21
C ARG A 885 1.59 -26.46 -28.41
N SER A 886 2.42 -27.42 -28.06
CA SER A 886 2.02 -28.59 -27.29
C SER A 886 2.90 -28.75 -26.06
N ILE A 887 2.28 -28.92 -24.89
CA ILE A 887 2.96 -29.12 -23.60
C ILE A 887 2.45 -30.42 -22.98
N TRP A 888 3.32 -31.43 -22.88
CA TRP A 888 3.05 -32.72 -22.26
C TRP A 888 3.80 -32.86 -20.94
N ILE A 889 3.08 -32.97 -19.83
CA ILE A 889 3.64 -32.95 -18.47
C ILE A 889 3.39 -34.30 -17.83
N ALA A 890 4.40 -35.16 -17.82
CA ALA A 890 4.40 -36.43 -17.09
C ALA A 890 5.32 -36.39 -15.86
N GLY A 891 6.26 -35.43 -15.79
CA GLY A 891 7.06 -35.09 -14.62
C GLY A 891 6.47 -33.95 -13.77
N THR A 892 7.33 -33.25 -13.03
CA THR A 892 6.90 -32.18 -12.11
C THR A 892 7.25 -30.78 -12.63
N ILE A 893 6.29 -29.86 -12.61
CA ILE A 893 6.53 -28.42 -12.76
C ILE A 893 6.34 -27.76 -11.41
N LEU A 894 7.24 -26.84 -11.06
CA LEU A 894 7.27 -26.20 -9.77
C LEU A 894 7.75 -24.74 -9.98
N HIS A 895 7.44 -23.80 -9.08
CA HIS A 895 8.11 -22.49 -9.04
C HIS A 895 8.95 -22.34 -7.77
N GLU A 896 9.85 -21.37 -7.66
CA GLU A 896 10.57 -21.08 -6.41
C GLU A 896 9.66 -20.42 -5.36
N THR A 897 10.02 -20.50 -4.08
CA THR A 897 9.22 -19.88 -3.00
C THR A 897 9.15 -18.37 -3.17
N ASN A 898 7.98 -17.77 -2.98
CA ASN A 898 7.84 -16.31 -3.05
C ASN A 898 8.57 -15.64 -1.89
N THR A 899 9.47 -14.69 -2.15
CA THR A 899 10.38 -14.16 -1.13
C THR A 899 10.09 -12.74 -0.69
N THR A 900 9.29 -11.98 -1.45
CA THR A 900 9.07 -10.56 -1.20
C THR A 900 8.42 -10.29 0.15
N ALA A 901 9.11 -9.41 0.88
CA ALA A 901 8.71 -8.87 2.17
C ALA A 901 7.92 -7.55 2.05
N SER A 902 7.66 -7.08 0.83
CA SER A 902 7.21 -5.72 0.55
C SER A 902 6.12 -5.67 -0.51
N THR A 903 5.25 -4.69 -0.34
CA THR A 903 4.31 -4.21 -1.35
C THR A 903 5.04 -3.36 -2.39
N ASN A 904 4.50 -3.25 -3.60
CA ASN A 904 4.95 -2.23 -4.56
C ASN A 904 4.73 -0.82 -3.99
N SER A 905 5.17 0.23 -4.70
CA SER A 905 4.95 1.64 -4.32
C SER A 905 3.47 2.01 -4.15
N PHE A 906 2.53 1.15 -4.56
CA PHE A 906 1.10 1.31 -4.36
C PHE A 906 0.55 0.57 -3.14
N GLY A 907 1.40 -0.02 -2.29
CA GLY A 907 0.97 -0.79 -1.13
C GLY A 907 0.36 -2.16 -1.49
N GLN A 908 0.55 -2.64 -2.73
CA GLN A 908 0.03 -3.93 -3.18
C GLN A 908 1.09 -5.03 -3.11
N TRP A 909 0.72 -6.20 -2.58
CA TRP A 909 1.58 -7.37 -2.58
C TRP A 909 1.78 -7.89 -4.01
N VAL A 910 3.02 -8.06 -4.45
CA VAL A 910 3.37 -8.56 -5.78
C VAL A 910 4.14 -9.88 -5.63
N PRO A 911 3.74 -10.96 -6.33
CA PRO A 911 4.49 -12.21 -6.28
C PRO A 911 5.76 -12.17 -7.13
N ASP A 912 6.86 -12.70 -6.60
CA ASP A 912 8.13 -12.85 -7.35
C ASP A 912 8.13 -14.07 -8.28
N ASN A 913 7.45 -15.14 -7.84
CA ASN A 913 7.46 -16.45 -8.48
C ASN A 913 6.04 -16.93 -8.78
N MET A 914 5.84 -17.47 -9.99
CA MET A 914 4.62 -18.15 -10.43
C MET A 914 4.91 -19.17 -11.52
N ILE A 915 4.01 -20.13 -11.70
CA ILE A 915 4.00 -21.01 -12.89
C ILE A 915 3.07 -20.37 -13.92
N TRP A 916 3.58 -20.05 -15.11
CA TRP A 916 2.76 -19.56 -16.21
C TRP A 916 3.01 -20.35 -17.49
N LEU A 917 2.02 -21.14 -17.88
CA LEU A 917 2.02 -21.95 -19.10
C LEU A 917 1.04 -21.39 -20.12
N CYS A 918 1.48 -21.27 -21.37
CA CYS A 918 0.64 -20.92 -22.51
C CYS A 918 0.86 -21.92 -23.64
N GLY A 919 -0.22 -22.42 -24.24
CA GLY A 919 -0.11 -23.29 -25.40
C GLY A 919 -1.41 -23.60 -26.11
N HIS A 920 -1.33 -24.42 -27.15
CA HIS A 920 -2.51 -24.87 -27.88
C HIS A 920 -3.14 -26.11 -27.23
N ASP A 921 -2.30 -27.12 -26.99
CA ASP A 921 -2.66 -28.35 -26.31
C ASP A 921 -1.77 -28.53 -25.08
N ILE A 922 -2.36 -28.50 -23.89
CA ILE A 922 -1.65 -28.74 -22.63
C ILE A 922 -2.22 -29.99 -21.97
N VAL A 923 -1.35 -30.96 -21.67
CA VAL A 923 -1.71 -32.22 -21.01
C VAL A 923 -0.89 -32.38 -19.74
N VAL A 924 -1.56 -32.45 -18.59
CA VAL A 924 -1.00 -32.95 -17.33
C VAL A 924 -1.35 -34.43 -17.26
N ALA A 925 -0.42 -35.30 -17.63
CA ALA A 925 -0.61 -36.74 -17.64
C ALA A 925 -0.81 -37.28 -16.21
N SER A 926 -1.26 -38.53 -16.06
CA SER A 926 -1.61 -39.14 -14.75
C SER A 926 -0.49 -39.13 -13.71
N ASN A 927 0.78 -39.20 -14.14
CA ASN A 927 1.95 -39.08 -13.26
C ASN A 927 2.49 -37.64 -13.15
N GLY A 928 1.98 -36.74 -13.98
CA GLY A 928 2.39 -35.35 -14.06
C GLY A 928 1.85 -34.51 -12.92
N ALA A 929 2.64 -33.54 -12.47
CA ALA A 929 2.23 -32.63 -11.41
C ALA A 929 2.66 -31.18 -11.71
N VAL A 930 1.75 -30.23 -11.54
CA VAL A 930 2.06 -28.78 -11.54
C VAL A 930 1.85 -28.27 -10.11
N ARG A 931 2.94 -28.04 -9.38
CA ARG A 931 2.94 -27.82 -7.92
C ARG A 931 3.48 -26.45 -7.52
N GLY A 932 2.60 -25.62 -6.99
CA GLY A 932 2.89 -24.43 -6.19
C GLY A 932 2.74 -24.67 -4.68
N ASP A 933 2.62 -25.91 -4.21
CA ASP A 933 2.44 -26.21 -2.78
C ASP A 933 3.55 -25.59 -1.92
N GLN A 934 3.18 -24.87 -0.85
CA GLN A 934 4.09 -24.26 0.13
C GLN A 934 5.05 -23.20 -0.45
N ARG A 935 4.67 -22.55 -1.56
CA ARG A 935 5.54 -21.59 -2.26
C ARG A 935 4.95 -20.20 -2.46
N GLY A 936 3.86 -19.90 -1.76
CA GLY A 936 3.29 -18.56 -1.67
C GLY A 936 4.11 -17.62 -0.80
N PHE A 937 3.47 -16.63 -0.19
CA PHE A 937 4.14 -15.71 0.72
C PHE A 937 4.64 -16.45 1.95
N ARG A 938 5.87 -16.12 2.37
CA ARG A 938 6.57 -16.77 3.49
C ARG A 938 5.86 -16.57 4.83
N GLY A 939 5.94 -17.59 5.67
CA GLY A 939 5.64 -17.47 7.10
C GLY A 939 6.63 -16.54 7.81
N GLY A 940 6.24 -16.06 9.00
CA GLY A 940 7.12 -15.24 9.82
C GLY A 940 8.36 -16.01 10.29
N VAL A 941 9.41 -15.30 10.65
CA VAL A 941 10.60 -15.86 11.34
C VAL A 941 10.84 -15.10 12.65
N ASN A 942 11.37 -15.76 13.69
CA ASN A 942 11.78 -15.10 14.94
C ASN A 942 10.74 -14.13 15.53
N TYR A 943 9.51 -14.61 15.77
CA TYR A 943 8.39 -13.79 16.26
C TYR A 943 8.03 -12.59 15.36
N SER A 944 8.19 -12.71 14.05
CA SER A 944 7.63 -11.75 13.09
C SER A 944 6.30 -12.24 12.51
N ALA A 945 5.50 -11.29 12.00
CA ALA A 945 4.30 -11.61 11.25
C ALA A 945 4.64 -12.37 9.96
N GLY A 946 3.69 -13.19 9.49
CA GLY A 946 3.77 -13.76 8.15
C GLY A 946 3.74 -12.69 7.07
N LYS A 947 3.97 -13.08 5.82
CA LYS A 947 3.90 -12.20 4.64
C LYS A 947 2.61 -12.45 3.86
N GLY A 948 2.15 -11.42 3.15
CA GLY A 948 0.93 -11.45 2.33
C GLY A 948 -0.28 -10.77 2.99
N PRO A 949 -1.32 -10.42 2.21
CA PRO A 949 -2.48 -9.65 2.69
C PRO A 949 -3.32 -10.37 3.77
N GLY A 950 -3.24 -11.70 3.82
CA GLY A 950 -3.93 -12.55 4.81
C GLY A 950 -2.98 -13.10 5.87
N ALA A 951 -1.83 -12.45 6.09
CA ALA A 951 -0.89 -12.87 7.11
C ALA A 951 -1.41 -12.64 8.54
N THR A 952 -0.92 -13.45 9.47
CA THR A 952 -1.24 -13.32 10.90
C THR A 952 -0.08 -12.76 11.71
N LEU A 953 -0.42 -12.15 12.85
CA LEU A 953 0.55 -11.59 13.79
C LEU A 953 1.34 -12.69 14.52
N PRO A 954 2.58 -12.38 14.94
CA PRO A 954 3.37 -13.30 15.75
C PRO A 954 2.81 -13.41 17.17
N SER A 955 3.23 -14.45 17.89
CA SER A 955 2.90 -14.62 19.31
C SER A 955 4.09 -15.16 20.09
N VAL A 956 4.38 -14.50 21.22
CA VAL A 956 5.56 -14.81 22.06
C VAL A 956 5.28 -15.97 23.03
N ASN A 957 4.04 -16.10 23.51
CA ASN A 957 3.66 -17.04 24.57
C ASN A 957 2.47 -17.95 24.25
N GLY A 958 1.83 -17.81 23.09
CA GLY A 958 0.67 -18.62 22.71
C GLY A 958 0.59 -18.92 21.21
N SER A 959 -0.43 -19.66 20.79
CA SER A 959 -0.54 -20.16 19.42
C SER A 959 -1.01 -19.09 18.43
N THR A 960 -0.43 -19.11 17.23
CA THR A 960 -0.77 -18.18 16.15
C THR A 960 -2.00 -18.66 15.35
N GLY A 961 -2.75 -17.70 14.81
CA GLY A 961 -3.84 -17.97 13.88
C GLY A 961 -3.30 -18.41 12.53
N GLY A 962 -4.08 -19.23 11.82
CA GLY A 962 -3.76 -19.62 10.44
C GLY A 962 -3.85 -18.41 9.51
N ALA A 963 -3.08 -18.43 8.43
CA ALA A 963 -3.18 -17.40 7.39
C ALA A 963 -4.48 -17.57 6.58
N GLY A 964 -4.98 -16.48 6.00
CA GLY A 964 -6.13 -16.50 5.08
C GLY A 964 -5.73 -16.22 3.64
N HIS A 965 -6.48 -16.74 2.68
CA HIS A 965 -6.47 -16.41 1.25
C HIS A 965 -7.62 -17.21 0.63
N GLY A 966 -8.56 -16.64 -0.11
CA GLY A 966 -9.78 -17.35 -0.52
C GLY A 966 -10.77 -17.55 0.64
N GLY A 967 -10.38 -18.33 1.64
CA GLY A 967 -11.04 -18.52 2.94
C GLY A 967 -10.24 -17.88 4.09
N ARG A 968 -10.91 -17.52 5.19
CA ARG A 968 -10.28 -16.93 6.36
C ARG A 968 -9.42 -17.99 7.08
N GLY A 969 -8.28 -17.58 7.62
CA GLY A 969 -7.54 -18.44 8.53
C GLY A 969 -8.28 -18.65 9.85
N GLY A 970 -8.03 -19.80 10.48
CA GLY A 970 -8.57 -20.15 11.78
C GLY A 970 -7.94 -19.32 12.90
N ASP A 971 -8.73 -18.94 13.90
CA ASP A 971 -8.23 -18.27 15.09
C ASP A 971 -7.36 -19.24 15.92
N GLY A 972 -6.16 -18.79 16.30
CA GLY A 972 -5.33 -19.45 17.30
C GLY A 972 -5.70 -18.98 18.71
N GLY A 973 -5.11 -19.62 19.73
CA GLY A 973 -5.38 -19.30 21.13
C GLY A 973 -4.96 -17.89 21.56
N SER A 974 -4.14 -17.19 20.77
CA SER A 974 -3.63 -15.86 21.11
C SER A 974 -3.71 -14.83 19.98
N THR A 975 -3.91 -15.26 18.74
CA THR A 975 -4.04 -14.31 17.60
C THR A 975 -5.15 -14.75 16.67
N ALA A 976 -5.81 -13.76 16.06
CA ALA A 976 -6.86 -14.00 15.07
C ALA A 976 -6.28 -14.62 13.79
N GLY A 977 -7.08 -15.46 13.13
CA GLY A 977 -6.76 -15.96 11.81
C GLY A 977 -6.84 -14.87 10.74
N GLY A 978 -6.03 -15.03 9.70
CA GLY A 978 -5.80 -14.05 8.65
C GLY A 978 -7.03 -13.84 7.75
N PRO A 979 -7.25 -12.62 7.23
CA PRO A 979 -8.42 -12.31 6.42
C PRO A 979 -8.40 -12.98 5.03
N THR A 980 -9.57 -13.04 4.40
CA THR A 980 -9.70 -13.37 2.97
C THR A 980 -9.25 -12.20 2.10
N TYR A 981 -8.68 -12.50 0.94
CA TYR A 981 -8.34 -11.50 -0.07
C TYR A 981 -8.29 -12.15 -1.47
N GLY A 982 -7.97 -11.36 -2.49
CA GLY A 982 -7.84 -11.82 -3.87
C GLY A 982 -9.19 -11.92 -4.59
N ASN A 983 -9.14 -12.02 -5.92
CA ASN A 983 -10.31 -12.14 -6.79
C ASN A 983 -10.62 -13.61 -7.06
N SER A 984 -11.86 -14.06 -6.83
CA SER A 984 -12.32 -15.42 -7.12
C SER A 984 -12.37 -15.79 -8.59
N ASN A 985 -12.55 -14.81 -9.48
CA ASN A 985 -12.72 -15.03 -10.92
C ASN A 985 -11.39 -14.86 -11.68
N ALA A 986 -10.38 -14.27 -11.06
CA ALA A 986 -9.04 -14.11 -11.64
C ALA A 986 -7.98 -14.10 -10.53
N PRO A 987 -7.61 -15.29 -9.98
CA PRO A 987 -6.60 -15.39 -8.93
C PRO A 987 -5.24 -14.88 -9.44
N ALA A 988 -4.77 -13.77 -8.87
CA ALA A 988 -3.53 -13.11 -9.26
C ALA A 988 -2.52 -12.99 -8.10
N LEU A 989 -2.86 -13.51 -6.93
CA LEU A 989 -2.02 -13.47 -5.74
C LEU A 989 -1.85 -14.89 -5.16
N PRO A 990 -0.66 -15.21 -4.64
CA PRO A 990 -0.44 -16.45 -3.90
C PRO A 990 -1.06 -16.37 -2.50
N GLY A 991 -1.10 -17.51 -1.81
CA GLY A 991 -1.51 -17.63 -0.42
C GLY A 991 -0.54 -16.93 0.54
N SER A 992 -1.09 -16.41 1.64
CA SER A 992 -0.34 -15.78 2.73
C SER A 992 0.27 -16.78 3.70
N GLY A 993 1.37 -16.37 4.33
CA GLY A 993 2.03 -17.11 5.39
C GLY A 993 1.54 -16.70 6.79
N SER A 994 1.67 -17.59 7.77
CA SER A 994 1.25 -17.36 9.15
C SER A 994 2.32 -16.67 9.99
N GLY A 995 1.91 -16.05 11.10
CA GLY A 995 2.80 -15.44 12.10
C GLY A 995 3.64 -16.48 12.85
N ALA A 996 4.85 -16.09 13.23
CA ALA A 996 5.82 -16.96 13.89
C ALA A 996 5.63 -17.08 15.40
N ASP A 997 5.85 -18.30 15.89
CA ASP A 997 6.26 -18.61 17.26
C ASP A 997 7.77 -18.98 17.29
N HIS A 998 8.23 -19.69 18.32
CA HIS A 998 9.62 -20.19 18.44
C HIS A 998 10.03 -21.16 17.31
N ALA A 999 9.07 -21.75 16.59
CA ALA A 999 9.28 -22.72 15.51
C ALA A 999 9.05 -22.11 14.11
N GLY A 1000 8.89 -20.78 14.01
CA GLY A 1000 8.63 -20.08 12.75
C GLY A 1000 7.19 -20.23 12.24
N GLY A 1001 6.76 -19.32 11.37
CA GLY A 1001 5.48 -19.38 10.66
C GLY A 1001 5.52 -20.32 9.46
N ARG A 1002 4.36 -20.53 8.83
CA ARG A 1002 4.19 -21.42 7.66
C ARG A 1002 3.88 -20.64 6.40
N THR A 1003 4.37 -21.14 5.28
CA THR A 1003 4.27 -20.51 3.95
C THR A 1003 2.93 -20.82 3.29
N GLY A 1004 2.34 -19.83 2.62
CA GLY A 1004 1.12 -20.04 1.84
C GLY A 1004 1.34 -20.88 0.58
N GLY A 1005 0.27 -21.22 -0.13
CA GLY A 1005 0.32 -21.87 -1.44
C GLY A 1005 0.69 -20.91 -2.56
N GLY A 1006 1.28 -21.42 -3.62
CA GLY A 1006 1.82 -20.66 -4.76
C GLY A 1006 0.79 -20.12 -5.73
N LEU A 1007 1.26 -19.61 -6.88
CA LEU A 1007 0.42 -19.07 -7.96
C LEU A 1007 0.65 -19.83 -9.27
N ILE A 1008 -0.43 -20.32 -9.87
CA ILE A 1008 -0.39 -21.17 -11.07
C ILE A 1008 -1.38 -20.66 -12.12
N TRP A 1009 -0.87 -20.28 -13.29
CA TRP A 1009 -1.65 -19.91 -14.48
C TRP A 1009 -1.40 -20.90 -15.63
N ILE A 1010 -2.46 -21.50 -16.16
CA ILE A 1010 -2.40 -22.41 -17.31
C ILE A 1010 -3.43 -21.98 -18.34
N PHE A 1011 -2.95 -21.45 -19.46
CA PHE A 1011 -3.79 -20.95 -20.54
C PHE A 1011 -3.58 -21.80 -21.79
N ALA A 1012 -4.55 -22.65 -22.08
CA ALA A 1012 -4.64 -23.35 -23.36
C ALA A 1012 -5.60 -22.58 -24.28
N ASP A 1013 -5.25 -22.23 -25.50
CA ASP A 1013 -6.23 -21.60 -26.42
C ASP A 1013 -7.25 -22.63 -26.95
N TYR A 1014 -6.88 -23.92 -26.96
CA TYR A 1014 -7.71 -25.04 -27.40
C TYR A 1014 -7.96 -26.06 -26.29
N ARG A 1015 -7.05 -27.01 -26.04
CA ARG A 1015 -7.29 -28.17 -25.18
C ARG A 1015 -6.45 -28.11 -23.90
N LEU A 1016 -7.09 -28.27 -22.75
CA LEU A 1016 -6.46 -28.54 -21.46
C LEU A 1016 -6.96 -29.89 -20.92
N CYS A 1017 -6.06 -30.88 -20.85
CA CYS A 1017 -6.33 -32.20 -20.28
C CYS A 1017 -5.58 -32.37 -18.95
N ILE A 1018 -6.29 -32.62 -17.85
CA ILE A 1018 -5.69 -32.82 -16.52
C ILE A 1018 -6.06 -34.21 -16.02
N ASP A 1019 -5.15 -35.16 -16.20
CA ASP A 1019 -5.22 -36.52 -15.63
C ASP A 1019 -4.38 -36.67 -14.36
N GLY A 1020 -3.36 -35.81 -14.19
CA GLY A 1020 -2.49 -35.74 -13.02
C GLY A 1020 -2.97 -34.75 -11.96
N ALA A 1021 -2.02 -34.05 -11.33
CA ALA A 1021 -2.32 -33.11 -10.24
C ALA A 1021 -1.88 -31.67 -10.55
N VAL A 1022 -2.74 -30.70 -10.23
CA VAL A 1022 -2.41 -29.27 -10.19
C VAL A 1022 -2.66 -28.77 -8.77
N SER A 1023 -1.64 -28.37 -8.02
CA SER A 1023 -1.79 -28.06 -6.60
C SER A 1023 -1.04 -26.81 -6.14
N ALA A 1024 -1.69 -26.00 -5.32
CA ALA A 1024 -1.15 -24.82 -4.67
C ALA A 1024 -1.58 -24.78 -3.20
N ASN A 1025 -1.35 -25.86 -2.46
CA ASN A 1025 -1.73 -26.02 -1.06
C ASN A 1025 -0.80 -25.24 -0.12
N GLY A 1026 -1.34 -24.75 1.01
CA GLY A 1026 -0.58 -24.12 2.07
C GLY A 1026 0.22 -25.12 2.90
N GLU A 1027 1.27 -24.65 3.57
CA GLU A 1027 2.10 -25.46 4.45
C GLU A 1027 1.41 -25.74 5.81
N ASN A 1028 1.50 -26.98 6.29
CA ASN A 1028 0.95 -27.35 7.60
C ASN A 1028 1.72 -26.68 8.75
N GLY A 1029 0.98 -26.12 9.71
CA GLY A 1029 1.45 -25.68 11.03
C GLY A 1029 2.19 -26.78 11.77
N SER A 1030 3.17 -26.39 12.58
CA SER A 1030 3.76 -27.29 13.58
C SER A 1030 3.98 -26.54 14.90
N ASN A 1031 3.87 -27.26 16.02
CA ASN A 1031 3.90 -26.71 17.38
C ASN A 1031 2.78 -25.70 17.70
N ARG A 1032 3.09 -24.40 17.74
CA ARG A 1032 2.10 -23.33 18.01
C ARG A 1032 1.91 -22.41 16.80
N GLY A 1033 2.57 -22.68 15.68
CA GLY A 1033 2.42 -21.94 14.42
C GLY A 1033 1.13 -22.34 13.68
N GLY A 1034 0.32 -21.36 13.30
CA GLY A 1034 -0.86 -21.58 12.45
C GLY A 1034 -0.49 -22.04 11.03
N GLY A 1035 -1.43 -22.68 10.33
CA GLY A 1035 -1.21 -23.16 8.97
C GLY A 1035 -1.13 -22.03 7.92
N GLY A 1036 -0.35 -22.25 6.86
CA GLY A 1036 -0.32 -21.38 5.68
C GLY A 1036 -1.62 -21.49 4.88
N SER A 1037 -2.03 -20.41 4.21
CA SER A 1037 -3.26 -20.44 3.40
C SER A 1037 -3.04 -21.10 2.03
N GLY A 1038 -4.09 -21.64 1.40
CA GLY A 1038 -4.02 -22.13 0.03
C GLY A 1038 -3.71 -21.02 -0.98
N GLY A 1039 -3.21 -21.39 -2.15
CA GLY A 1039 -2.71 -20.49 -3.20
C GLY A 1039 -3.74 -20.05 -4.23
N GLY A 1040 -3.28 -19.53 -5.35
CA GLY A 1040 -4.11 -19.10 -6.49
C GLY A 1040 -3.90 -20.00 -7.71
N ILE A 1041 -4.97 -20.52 -8.29
CA ILE A 1041 -4.93 -21.34 -9.51
C ILE A 1041 -5.89 -20.73 -10.54
N TRP A 1042 -5.38 -20.39 -11.72
CA TRP A 1042 -6.18 -19.89 -12.84
C TRP A 1042 -5.97 -20.74 -14.08
N LEU A 1043 -7.03 -21.43 -14.49
CA LEU A 1043 -7.09 -22.24 -15.70
C LEU A 1043 -7.99 -21.56 -16.73
N SER A 1044 -7.54 -21.49 -17.98
CA SER A 1044 -8.35 -20.99 -19.10
C SER A 1044 -8.16 -21.90 -20.30
N CYS A 1045 -9.25 -22.44 -20.84
CA CYS A 1045 -9.23 -23.24 -22.05
C CYS A 1045 -10.49 -23.09 -22.91
N ARG A 1046 -10.46 -23.61 -24.14
CA ARG A 1046 -11.68 -23.82 -24.91
C ARG A 1046 -12.33 -25.16 -24.55
N ARG A 1047 -11.54 -26.23 -24.47
CA ARG A 1047 -11.98 -27.59 -24.15
C ARG A 1047 -11.23 -28.13 -22.94
N LEU A 1048 -11.97 -28.43 -21.87
CA LEU A 1048 -11.44 -29.04 -20.64
C LEU A 1048 -11.72 -30.54 -20.61
N GLU A 1049 -10.72 -31.35 -20.30
CA GLU A 1049 -10.78 -32.80 -20.21
C GLU A 1049 -9.93 -33.35 -19.06
N GLY A 1050 -10.12 -34.65 -18.76
CA GLY A 1050 -9.29 -35.41 -17.83
C GLY A 1050 -10.01 -35.79 -16.53
N THR A 1051 -9.34 -36.59 -15.70
CA THR A 1051 -9.88 -37.16 -14.44
C THR A 1051 -9.07 -36.80 -13.19
N GLY A 1052 -8.10 -35.90 -13.34
CA GLY A 1052 -7.13 -35.52 -12.33
C GLY A 1052 -7.67 -34.58 -11.24
N THR A 1053 -6.75 -34.01 -10.46
CA THR A 1053 -7.07 -33.17 -9.30
C THR A 1053 -6.55 -31.75 -9.44
N VAL A 1054 -7.33 -30.77 -8.95
CA VAL A 1054 -6.93 -29.36 -8.84
C VAL A 1054 -7.14 -28.91 -7.40
N SER A 1055 -6.09 -28.51 -6.68
CA SER A 1055 -6.14 -28.33 -5.22
C SER A 1055 -5.51 -27.02 -4.76
N ALA A 1056 -6.19 -26.24 -3.93
CA ALA A 1056 -5.65 -25.06 -3.25
C ALA A 1056 -6.08 -25.06 -1.78
N VAL A 1057 -5.68 -26.09 -1.04
CA VAL A 1057 -6.12 -26.37 0.33
C VAL A 1057 -5.26 -25.61 1.35
N GLY A 1058 -5.88 -25.10 2.42
CA GLY A 1058 -5.16 -24.48 3.53
C GLY A 1058 -4.41 -25.51 4.37
N GLY A 1059 -3.26 -25.13 4.94
CA GLY A 1059 -2.44 -26.02 5.77
C GLY A 1059 -3.09 -26.31 7.13
N SER A 1060 -3.02 -27.57 7.58
CA SER A 1060 -3.47 -27.99 8.92
C SER A 1060 -2.64 -27.37 10.02
N ALA A 1061 -3.17 -27.13 11.22
CA ALA A 1061 -2.35 -26.88 12.41
C ALA A 1061 -2.07 -28.22 13.11
N GLU A 1062 -0.80 -28.66 13.21
CA GLU A 1062 -0.44 -29.91 13.87
C GLU A 1062 0.07 -29.67 15.31
N GLY A 1063 -0.53 -30.37 16.31
CA GLY A 1063 -0.06 -30.38 17.71
C GLY A 1063 -1.15 -30.37 18.81
N VAL A 1064 -0.73 -30.27 20.08
CA VAL A 1064 -1.61 -30.18 21.28
C VAL A 1064 -1.98 -28.73 21.63
N TYR A 1065 -1.31 -27.74 21.03
CA TYR A 1065 -1.48 -26.32 21.33
C TYR A 1065 -2.51 -25.70 20.37
N ASN A 1066 -3.35 -24.79 20.86
CA ASN A 1066 -4.50 -24.18 20.16
C ASN A 1066 -4.11 -23.32 18.92
N ALA A 1067 -3.46 -23.88 17.89
CA ALA A 1067 -3.10 -23.17 16.66
C ALA A 1067 -4.21 -23.26 15.59
N GLY A 1068 -4.41 -22.17 14.85
CA GLY A 1068 -5.46 -22.07 13.85
C GLY A 1068 -5.05 -22.66 12.50
N GLY A 1069 -5.97 -23.36 11.83
CA GLY A 1069 -5.74 -23.92 10.49
C GLY A 1069 -5.75 -22.84 9.40
N GLY A 1070 -5.02 -23.04 8.30
CA GLY A 1070 -4.98 -22.11 7.18
C GLY A 1070 -6.30 -22.07 6.39
N GLY A 1071 -6.65 -20.91 5.84
CA GLY A 1071 -7.79 -20.77 4.92
C GLY A 1071 -7.51 -21.41 3.56
N GLY A 1072 -8.52 -22.00 2.93
CA GLY A 1072 -8.40 -22.57 1.57
C GLY A 1072 -8.32 -21.50 0.50
N GLY A 1073 -7.51 -21.69 -0.55
CA GLY A 1073 -7.15 -20.71 -1.59
C GLY A 1073 -8.22 -20.41 -2.64
N ARG A 1074 -7.80 -19.93 -3.82
CA ARG A 1074 -8.71 -19.57 -4.93
C ARG A 1074 -8.38 -20.33 -6.20
N ILE A 1075 -9.38 -21.00 -6.76
CA ILE A 1075 -9.32 -21.74 -8.02
C ILE A 1075 -10.36 -21.14 -8.98
N ALA A 1076 -9.93 -20.70 -10.16
CA ALA A 1076 -10.80 -20.26 -11.24
C ALA A 1076 -10.54 -21.08 -12.50
N ILE A 1077 -11.59 -21.67 -13.06
CA ILE A 1077 -11.53 -22.52 -14.24
C ILE A 1077 -12.47 -21.95 -15.30
N HIS A 1078 -11.90 -21.38 -16.35
CA HIS A 1078 -12.66 -20.84 -17.47
C HIS A 1078 -12.59 -21.82 -18.65
N TYR A 1079 -13.75 -22.17 -19.19
CA TYR A 1079 -13.86 -23.13 -20.30
C TYR A 1079 -14.98 -22.73 -21.27
N VAL A 1080 -14.96 -23.22 -22.51
CA VAL A 1080 -16.11 -23.11 -23.42
C VAL A 1080 -16.92 -24.41 -23.41
N ALA A 1081 -16.24 -25.55 -23.47
CA ALA A 1081 -16.82 -26.89 -23.44
C ALA A 1081 -16.02 -27.81 -22.51
N ARG A 1082 -16.71 -28.76 -21.87
CA ARG A 1082 -16.12 -29.67 -20.89
C ARG A 1082 -16.49 -31.14 -21.14
N ARG A 1083 -15.53 -32.06 -20.96
CA ARG A 1083 -15.70 -33.53 -21.00
C ARG A 1083 -14.88 -34.20 -19.89
N ASP A 1084 -14.71 -33.50 -18.78
CA ASP A 1084 -13.86 -33.90 -17.66
C ASP A 1084 -14.65 -34.62 -16.56
N SER A 1085 -13.91 -35.21 -15.63
CA SER A 1085 -14.35 -35.61 -14.29
C SER A 1085 -13.34 -35.12 -13.25
N ILE A 1086 -12.85 -33.89 -13.40
CA ILE A 1086 -11.81 -33.30 -12.55
C ILE A 1086 -12.37 -33.02 -11.15
N CYS A 1087 -11.59 -33.37 -10.12
CA CYS A 1087 -11.88 -33.01 -8.74
C CYS A 1087 -11.15 -31.73 -8.34
N ALA A 1088 -11.88 -30.62 -8.21
CA ALA A 1088 -11.33 -29.33 -7.78
C ALA A 1088 -11.69 -29.03 -6.31
N SER A 1089 -10.68 -28.76 -5.47
CA SER A 1089 -10.85 -28.56 -4.03
C SER A 1089 -10.05 -27.37 -3.50
N ALA A 1090 -10.71 -26.45 -2.79
CA ALA A 1090 -10.09 -25.37 -2.04
C ALA A 1090 -10.49 -25.45 -0.56
N THR A 1091 -10.36 -26.60 0.09
CA THR A 1091 -10.79 -26.79 1.48
C THR A 1091 -9.88 -26.09 2.49
N ASN A 1092 -10.35 -26.00 3.73
CA ASN A 1092 -9.60 -25.45 4.86
C ASN A 1092 -8.54 -26.40 5.42
N GLY A 1093 -7.63 -25.84 6.21
CA GLY A 1093 -6.79 -26.59 7.13
C GLY A 1093 -7.51 -26.86 8.46
N PRO A 1094 -7.53 -28.12 8.96
CA PRO A 1094 -8.00 -28.44 10.31
C PRO A 1094 -7.15 -27.76 11.42
N PRO A 1095 -7.74 -27.45 12.58
CA PRO A 1095 -7.03 -26.82 13.70
C PRO A 1095 -6.36 -27.86 14.62
N ALA A 1096 -5.51 -27.37 15.53
CA ALA A 1096 -4.98 -28.13 16.66
C ALA A 1096 -5.71 -27.77 17.97
N GLY A 1097 -6.01 -28.76 18.83
CA GLY A 1097 -6.66 -28.54 20.13
C GLY A 1097 -8.07 -27.95 20.04
N SER A 1098 -8.34 -26.88 20.81
CA SER A 1098 -9.62 -26.14 20.84
C SER A 1098 -9.66 -24.91 19.93
N ALA A 1099 -8.66 -24.73 19.07
CA ALA A 1099 -8.61 -23.64 18.11
C ALA A 1099 -9.59 -23.81 16.94
N LYS A 1100 -9.78 -22.76 16.15
CA LYS A 1100 -10.74 -22.77 15.04
C LYS A 1100 -10.08 -23.26 13.75
N THR A 1101 -10.82 -24.08 13.02
CA THR A 1101 -10.52 -24.45 11.63
C THR A 1101 -10.43 -23.21 10.76
N GLY A 1102 -9.58 -23.23 9.73
CA GLY A 1102 -9.70 -22.26 8.65
C GLY A 1102 -11.07 -22.38 7.95
N GLU A 1103 -11.43 -21.38 7.16
CA GLU A 1103 -12.60 -21.45 6.27
C GLU A 1103 -12.19 -21.96 4.89
N PRO A 1104 -13.08 -22.67 4.18
CA PRO A 1104 -12.84 -23.05 2.79
C PRO A 1104 -12.64 -21.83 1.88
N GLY A 1105 -11.89 -22.07 0.82
CA GLY A 1105 -11.68 -21.13 -0.28
C GLY A 1105 -12.74 -21.17 -1.35
N THR A 1106 -12.43 -20.58 -2.50
CA THR A 1106 -13.35 -20.50 -3.64
C THR A 1106 -12.90 -21.38 -4.79
N VAL A 1107 -13.83 -22.16 -5.34
CA VAL A 1107 -13.67 -22.84 -6.64
C VAL A 1107 -14.72 -22.30 -7.60
N MET A 1108 -14.29 -21.56 -8.61
CA MET A 1108 -15.16 -20.94 -9.62
C MET A 1108 -15.06 -21.70 -10.94
N TRP A 1109 -16.21 -22.15 -11.44
CA TRP A 1109 -16.36 -22.71 -12.78
C TRP A 1109 -17.06 -21.67 -13.67
N ILE A 1110 -16.37 -21.20 -14.70
CA ILE A 1110 -16.85 -20.11 -15.57
C ILE A 1110 -16.94 -20.63 -17.00
N GLN A 1111 -18.16 -20.86 -17.48
CA GLN A 1111 -18.39 -21.18 -18.88
C GLN A 1111 -18.43 -19.90 -19.71
N ARG A 1112 -17.52 -19.78 -20.69
CA ARG A 1112 -17.46 -18.69 -21.66
C ARG A 1112 -18.29 -19.04 -22.89
N ALA A 1113 -18.94 -18.04 -23.49
CA ALA A 1113 -19.56 -18.22 -24.79
C ALA A 1113 -18.50 -18.61 -25.84
N PRO A 1114 -18.81 -19.48 -26.82
CA PRO A 1114 -17.94 -19.68 -27.97
C PRO A 1114 -17.73 -18.33 -28.65
N GLY A 1115 -16.48 -17.87 -28.78
CA GLY A 1115 -16.21 -16.59 -29.44
C GLY A 1115 -16.83 -16.54 -30.83
N GLY A 1116 -17.70 -15.56 -31.07
CA GLY A 1116 -18.22 -15.25 -32.39
C GLY A 1116 -17.18 -14.52 -33.23
N THR A 1117 -17.07 -14.88 -34.51
CA THR A 1117 -16.30 -14.11 -35.50
C THR A 1117 -17.09 -12.87 -35.87
N LEU A 1118 -16.54 -11.69 -35.59
CA LEU A 1118 -17.04 -10.43 -36.16
C LEU A 1118 -16.59 -10.37 -37.63
N PHE A 1119 -17.53 -10.55 -38.56
CA PHE A 1119 -17.32 -10.17 -39.95
C PHE A 1119 -17.54 -8.66 -40.07
N VAL A 1120 -16.46 -7.89 -40.14
CA VAL A 1120 -16.53 -6.53 -40.66
C VAL A 1120 -16.49 -6.64 -42.18
N ALA A 1121 -17.66 -6.68 -42.81
CA ALA A 1121 -17.74 -6.45 -44.25
C ALA A 1121 -17.34 -5.01 -44.53
N ARG A 1122 -16.43 -4.80 -45.50
CA ARG A 1122 -16.07 -3.47 -45.99
C ARG A 1122 -17.23 -2.79 -46.67
#